data_AF-A0A944XZL9-F1
#
_entry.id   AF-A0A944XZL9-F1
#
_cell.length_a   1.000
_cell.length_b   1.000
_cell.length_c   1.000
_cell.angle_alpha   90.00
_cell.angle_beta   90.00
_cell.angle_gamma   90.00
#
_symmetry.space_group_name_H-M   'P 1'
#
loop_
_entity.id
_entity.type
_entity.pdbx_description
1 polymer ?
#
loop_
_entity_poly.entity_id
_entity_poly.type
_entity_poly.pdbx_seq_one_letter_code
_entity_poly.pdbx_strand_id
1 'polypeptide(L)'
;MADAKAGEAPEEKDAEGEGSKGKVNRMVAIGIAVLLAVIGAGVFFAFQFVEGERQRALNEWQIRLGIVADSRVAEINDWIDGNFDVIADLTENASLQLYLTELSDSKGDSGQVTDGAAQQGYLNNLLVAIADRSGFSAPPPSQETNSNVERAGIAGMALTDADGKPLVATPEMPGLSGNIRKAIATSLDGEPAVIDMYKGASNDPTIGFVLPIYGVQADTSAKGIGVAIGIRVVDEELFDLMKQPGDTSKSSETYLVRKKANSVEYLSPLADRTAPLKRSMAFDTKDLAGAFALNTPGGFGIKRDYAGEEVLVTSRALADVPWVLVRKIARSEALAANESRLQTIFVVFVLIIIGVTVAMIAVWRHGTSLRAEAAAEKFRISSERFENISKFMRVITNSQPTHIFAVDGTTTYTFSNEPAAKAAGIEPEDMMGKTMASIMGPVKAKFYADVNKDILKEFADLEEEGVEESVQKGRKAFVQRFEDENGEMEVLKSDHIPLRGDRDHPPGILMILDDITEFSREQLKSEARLKQLVTTLADVVDKRDPSSDTRSSDVGDVARAIAEELNCDRHQIDSADFAGNLRSLGTVLLPQELMGRALSELAENERSQLTGAHVTSAQLLGNIDFEGPVVDTIRQSSEHYDGSGPEGLGGEAIILTARIVAVANAFVDLCSPREGGAGLSLEEATARLLADSGSLYDRRAVSALLNHVENHGGALKWAHFLHRG
;
A
#
# COMPACT_ATOMS: atom_id res chain seq x y z
N MET A 1 -47.23 -37.38 5.29
CA MET A 1 -47.34 -37.28 3.82
C MET A 1 -46.15 -36.43 3.40
N ALA A 2 -45.01 -37.07 3.11
CA ALA A 2 -44.52 -37.41 1.75
C ALA A 2 -44.13 -36.11 1.00
N ASP A 3 -42.88 -35.86 0.61
CA ASP A 3 -42.01 -36.74 -0.17
C ASP A 3 -40.50 -36.45 0.01
N ALA A 4 -39.70 -37.38 -0.49
CA ALA A 4 -38.25 -37.51 -0.29
C ALA A 4 -37.39 -37.14 -1.52
N LYS A 5 -36.09 -36.95 -1.25
CA LYS A 5 -34.89 -37.12 -2.10
C LYS A 5 -34.60 -36.11 -3.23
N ALA A 6 -33.39 -35.55 -3.22
CA ALA A 6 -32.23 -36.02 -4.01
C ALA A 6 -31.01 -35.09 -3.76
N GLY A 7 -29.81 -35.66 -3.77
CA GLY A 7 -28.55 -34.91 -3.71
C GLY A 7 -27.97 -34.66 -5.11
N GLU A 8 -27.15 -33.62 -5.22
CA GLU A 8 -26.24 -33.39 -6.35
C GLU A 8 -24.98 -32.63 -5.86
N ALA A 9 -23.87 -32.90 -6.55
CA ALA A 9 -22.46 -32.63 -6.22
C ALA A 9 -22.05 -31.14 -6.25
N PRO A 10 -20.87 -30.77 -5.70
CA PRO A 10 -20.39 -29.39 -5.72
C PRO A 10 -19.70 -29.06 -7.06
N GLU A 11 -20.12 -27.97 -7.71
CA GLU A 11 -19.36 -27.32 -8.77
C GLU A 11 -18.17 -26.55 -8.15
N GLU A 12 -16.95 -27.00 -8.45
CA GLU A 12 -15.75 -26.17 -8.40
C GLU A 12 -15.92 -24.99 -9.37
N LYS A 13 -15.95 -23.77 -8.83
CA LYS A 13 -15.81 -22.53 -9.60
C LYS A 13 -14.43 -21.94 -9.38
N ASP A 14 -13.64 -22.00 -10.45
CA ASP A 14 -12.56 -21.12 -10.85
C ASP A 14 -12.33 -19.90 -9.95
N ALA A 15 -11.33 -19.99 -9.09
CA ALA A 15 -10.88 -18.92 -8.22
C ALA A 15 -9.48 -18.45 -8.63
N GLU A 16 -9.29 -17.91 -9.84
CA GLU A 16 -8.02 -17.25 -10.17
C GLU A 16 -8.18 -16.22 -11.31
N GLY A 17 -8.70 -15.04 -10.97
CA GLY A 17 -8.80 -13.91 -11.92
C GLY A 17 -9.11 -12.53 -11.32
N GLU A 18 -9.70 -12.44 -10.13
CA GLU A 18 -10.22 -11.17 -9.60
C GLU A 18 -9.27 -10.36 -8.68
N GLY A 19 -8.12 -10.92 -8.29
CA GLY A 19 -7.29 -10.37 -7.20
C GLY A 19 -6.63 -9.00 -7.46
N SER A 20 -6.40 -8.60 -8.72
CA SER A 20 -5.64 -7.40 -9.05
C SER A 20 -6.52 -6.15 -9.25
N LYS A 21 -7.65 -6.29 -9.96
CA LYS A 21 -8.61 -5.17 -10.19
C LYS A 21 -9.28 -4.70 -8.89
N GLY A 22 -9.59 -5.64 -7.97
CA GLY A 22 -10.21 -5.31 -6.69
C GLY A 22 -9.32 -4.49 -5.74
N LYS A 23 -8.00 -4.70 -5.77
CA LYS A 23 -7.05 -3.98 -4.90
C LYS A 23 -6.87 -2.51 -5.31
N VAL A 24 -6.81 -2.23 -6.61
CA VAL A 24 -6.67 -0.85 -7.13
C VAL A 24 -7.92 -0.03 -6.82
N ASN A 25 -9.11 -0.61 -7.02
CA ASN A 25 -10.38 0.08 -6.72
C ASN A 25 -10.56 0.36 -5.22
N ARG A 26 -10.12 -0.56 -4.34
CA ARG A 26 -10.11 -0.35 -2.89
C ARG A 26 -9.20 0.81 -2.48
N MET A 27 -8.01 0.91 -3.06
CA MET A 27 -7.06 1.98 -2.70
C MET A 27 -7.58 3.37 -3.09
N VAL A 28 -8.21 3.48 -4.27
CA VAL A 28 -8.86 4.72 -4.71
C VAL A 28 -10.05 5.07 -3.82
N ALA A 29 -10.89 4.09 -3.48
CA ALA A 29 -12.01 4.29 -2.57
C ALA A 29 -11.56 4.75 -1.17
N ILE A 30 -10.48 4.18 -0.64
CA ILE A 30 -9.88 4.61 0.64
C ILE A 30 -9.35 6.05 0.51
N GLY A 31 -8.66 6.40 -0.58
CA GLY A 31 -8.16 7.76 -0.81
C GLY A 31 -9.28 8.80 -0.85
N ILE A 32 -10.38 8.50 -1.56
CA ILE A 32 -11.57 9.36 -1.60
C ILE A 32 -12.22 9.45 -0.21
N ALA A 33 -12.33 8.34 0.52
CA ALA A 33 -12.90 8.32 1.86
C ALA A 33 -12.08 9.17 2.85
N VAL A 34 -10.75 9.10 2.80
CA VAL A 34 -9.87 9.94 3.63
C VAL A 34 -10.02 11.42 3.26
N LEU A 35 -10.09 11.75 1.98
CA LEU A 35 -10.29 13.14 1.52
C LEU A 35 -11.63 13.69 2.04
N LEU A 36 -12.71 12.92 1.91
CA LEU A 36 -14.03 13.30 2.40
C LEU A 36 -14.05 13.43 3.94
N ALA A 37 -13.34 12.56 4.66
CA ALA A 37 -13.21 12.65 6.11
C ALA A 37 -12.47 13.92 6.55
N VAL A 38 -11.39 14.30 5.86
CA VAL A 38 -10.65 15.54 6.14
C VAL A 38 -11.51 16.78 5.87
N ILE A 39 -12.22 16.81 4.74
CA ILE A 39 -13.15 17.90 4.41
C ILE A 39 -14.26 17.98 5.46
N GLY A 40 -14.88 16.85 5.79
CA GLY A 40 -15.95 16.78 6.80
C GLY A 40 -15.49 17.26 8.17
N ALA A 41 -14.31 16.82 8.62
CA ALA A 41 -13.72 17.28 9.88
C ALA A 41 -13.42 18.79 9.85
N GLY A 42 -12.83 19.30 8.76
CA GLY A 42 -12.53 20.73 8.60
C GLY A 42 -13.79 21.60 8.67
N VAL A 43 -14.87 21.20 7.97
CA VAL A 43 -16.16 21.89 8.02
C VAL A 43 -16.75 21.84 9.43
N PHE A 44 -16.72 20.66 10.09
CA PHE A 44 -17.22 20.52 11.45
C PHE A 44 -16.51 21.44 12.45
N PHE A 45 -15.17 21.49 12.41
CA PHE A 45 -14.39 22.39 13.27
C PHE A 45 -14.65 23.87 12.97
N ALA A 46 -14.83 24.24 11.71
CA ALA A 46 -15.18 25.62 11.35
C ALA A 46 -16.54 26.04 11.94
N PHE A 47 -17.56 25.16 11.85
CA PHE A 47 -18.87 25.42 12.45
C PHE A 47 -18.79 25.52 13.98
N GLN A 48 -18.09 24.59 14.64
CA GLN A 48 -17.84 24.63 16.09
C GLN A 48 -17.16 25.94 16.52
N PHE A 49 -16.15 26.39 15.77
CA PHE A 49 -15.43 27.62 16.08
C PHE A 49 -16.32 28.86 15.94
N VAL A 50 -17.08 28.96 14.83
CA VAL A 50 -17.98 30.09 14.58
C VAL A 50 -19.08 30.17 15.65
N GLU A 51 -19.68 29.05 16.02
CA GLU A 51 -20.70 29.02 17.07
C GLU A 51 -20.12 29.39 18.44
N GLY A 52 -18.92 28.89 18.75
CA GLY A 52 -18.21 29.24 19.99
C GLY A 52 -17.85 30.73 20.10
N GLU A 53 -17.49 31.38 18.99
CA GLU A 53 -17.25 32.83 18.93
C GLU A 53 -18.54 33.64 19.02
N ARG A 54 -19.64 33.15 18.42
CA ARG A 54 -20.97 33.77 18.55
C ARG A 54 -21.44 33.78 20.01
N GLN A 55 -21.30 32.64 20.70
CA GLN A 55 -21.69 32.52 22.11
C GLN A 55 -20.84 33.42 23.01
N ARG A 56 -19.54 33.53 22.74
CA ARG A 56 -18.63 34.43 23.47
C ARG A 56 -19.05 35.89 23.32
N ALA A 57 -19.35 36.34 22.10
CA ALA A 57 -19.82 37.70 21.88
C ALA A 57 -21.16 37.99 22.58
N LEU A 58 -22.10 37.03 22.60
CA LEU A 58 -23.35 37.19 23.35
C LEU A 58 -23.11 37.31 24.86
N ASN A 59 -22.20 36.51 25.42
CA ASN A 59 -21.83 36.60 26.84
C ASN A 59 -21.17 37.94 27.19
N GLU A 60 -20.27 38.46 26.34
CA GLU A 60 -19.67 39.79 26.52
C GLU A 60 -20.74 40.89 26.55
N TRP A 61 -21.70 40.83 25.62
CA TRP A 61 -22.84 41.76 25.59
C TRP A 61 -23.75 41.61 26.80
N GLN A 62 -24.02 40.38 27.27
CA GLN A 62 -24.79 40.15 28.49
C GLN A 62 -24.15 40.85 29.69
N ILE A 63 -22.83 40.72 29.86
CA ILE A 63 -22.08 41.38 30.94
C ILE A 63 -22.16 42.91 30.77
N ARG A 64 -21.88 43.42 29.56
CA ARG A 64 -21.86 44.87 29.30
C ARG A 64 -23.20 45.55 29.54
N LEU A 65 -24.28 44.97 29.02
CA LEU A 65 -25.63 45.49 29.24
C LEU A 65 -26.05 45.32 30.72
N GLY A 66 -25.64 44.22 31.35
CA GLY A 66 -25.89 43.95 32.76
C GLY A 66 -25.30 45.04 33.66
N ILE A 67 -24.01 45.34 33.51
CA ILE A 67 -23.31 46.38 34.29
C ILE A 67 -24.04 47.73 34.19
N VAL A 68 -24.44 48.13 32.98
CA VAL A 68 -25.18 49.37 32.78
C VAL A 68 -26.54 49.29 33.45
N ALA A 69 -27.30 48.21 33.25
CA ALA A 69 -28.62 48.05 33.86
C ALA A 69 -28.56 48.07 35.40
N ASP A 70 -27.55 47.42 36.00
CA ASP A 70 -27.32 47.41 37.45
C ASP A 70 -27.01 48.82 37.96
N SER A 71 -26.14 49.56 37.27
CA SER A 71 -25.85 50.95 37.62
C SER A 71 -27.07 51.86 37.50
N ARG A 72 -27.88 51.74 36.44
CA ARG A 72 -29.07 52.59 36.26
C ARG A 72 -30.19 52.24 37.25
N VAL A 73 -30.32 50.97 37.64
CA VAL A 73 -31.28 50.60 38.71
C VAL A 73 -30.86 51.15 40.05
N ALA A 74 -29.57 51.11 40.40
CA ALA A 74 -29.10 51.70 41.65
C ALA A 74 -29.48 53.19 41.73
N GLU A 75 -29.28 53.94 40.65
CA GLU A 75 -29.56 55.38 40.65
C GLU A 75 -31.06 55.71 40.69
N ILE A 76 -31.90 54.87 40.09
CA ILE A 76 -33.36 55.07 40.22
C ILE A 76 -33.83 54.68 41.62
N ASN A 77 -33.28 53.62 42.23
CA ASN A 77 -33.59 53.29 43.62
C ASN A 77 -33.14 54.43 44.55
N ASP A 78 -31.93 54.97 44.36
CA ASP A 78 -31.45 56.13 45.13
C ASP A 78 -32.36 57.36 44.96
N TRP A 79 -32.94 57.57 43.77
CA TRP A 79 -33.94 58.63 43.55
C TRP A 79 -35.27 58.33 44.27
N ILE A 80 -35.74 57.09 44.26
CA ILE A 80 -36.96 56.67 44.99
C ILE A 80 -36.75 56.87 46.49
N ASP A 81 -35.63 56.37 47.02
CA ASP A 81 -35.26 56.47 48.43
C ASP A 81 -35.08 57.92 48.85
N GLY A 82 -34.41 58.75 48.04
CA GLY A 82 -34.25 60.18 48.31
C GLY A 82 -35.59 60.93 48.37
N ASN A 83 -36.60 60.52 47.61
CA ASN A 83 -37.95 61.09 47.74
C ASN A 83 -38.64 60.63 49.03
N PHE A 84 -38.40 59.41 49.51
CA PHE A 84 -38.86 58.97 50.83
C PHE A 84 -38.16 59.73 51.96
N ASP A 85 -36.86 59.97 51.86
CA ASP A 85 -36.09 60.72 52.87
C ASP A 85 -36.65 62.14 53.06
N VAL A 86 -37.07 62.81 51.98
CA VAL A 86 -37.74 64.12 52.05
C VAL A 86 -39.04 64.05 52.86
N ILE A 87 -39.83 62.98 52.69
CA ILE A 87 -41.05 62.79 53.48
C ILE A 87 -40.68 62.40 54.92
N ALA A 88 -39.64 61.60 55.12
CA ALA A 88 -39.18 61.14 56.42
C ALA A 88 -38.77 62.33 57.29
N ASP A 89 -37.97 63.26 56.75
CA ASP A 89 -37.57 64.53 57.40
C ASP A 89 -38.79 65.33 57.90
N LEU A 90 -39.90 65.29 57.17
CA LEU A 90 -41.16 65.91 57.59
C LEU A 90 -41.80 65.12 58.74
N THR A 91 -41.91 63.79 58.62
CA THR A 91 -42.53 62.93 59.64
C THR A 91 -41.75 62.88 60.97
N GLU A 92 -40.44 63.08 60.92
CA GLU A 92 -39.53 63.12 62.07
C GLU A 92 -39.46 64.50 62.72
N ASN A 93 -40.13 65.52 62.16
CA ASN A 93 -40.17 66.85 62.74
C ASN A 93 -40.90 66.83 64.10
N ALA A 94 -40.17 67.15 65.17
CA ALA A 94 -40.71 67.14 66.54
C ALA A 94 -41.95 68.02 66.73
N SER A 95 -42.06 69.14 66.01
CA SER A 95 -43.23 70.02 66.11
C SER A 95 -44.47 69.39 65.46
N LEU A 96 -44.28 68.68 64.35
CA LEU A 96 -45.34 67.92 63.69
C LEU A 96 -45.82 66.75 64.54
N GLN A 97 -44.87 65.97 65.08
CA GLN A 97 -45.19 64.83 65.95
C GLN A 97 -45.94 65.26 67.21
N LEU A 98 -45.52 66.37 67.84
CA LEU A 98 -46.20 66.92 69.02
C LEU A 98 -47.63 67.36 68.69
N TYR A 99 -47.80 68.12 67.60
CA TYR A 99 -49.12 68.58 67.14
C TYR A 99 -50.07 67.41 66.88
N LEU A 100 -49.62 66.39 66.16
CA LEU A 100 -50.43 65.21 65.85
C LEU A 100 -50.70 64.35 67.09
N THR A 101 -49.77 64.31 68.05
CA THR A 101 -49.99 63.61 69.34
C THR A 101 -51.12 64.29 70.12
N GLU A 102 -51.09 65.64 70.25
CA GLU A 102 -52.17 66.40 70.91
C GLU A 102 -53.51 66.28 70.16
N LEU A 103 -53.49 66.28 68.82
CA LEU A 103 -54.68 66.11 68.00
C LEU A 103 -55.29 64.69 68.12
N SER A 104 -54.44 63.67 68.20
CA SER A 104 -54.87 62.28 68.42
C SER A 104 -55.48 62.11 69.81
N ASP A 105 -54.86 62.66 70.86
CA ASP A 105 -55.36 62.60 72.23
C ASP A 105 -56.70 63.33 72.41
N SER A 106 -56.93 64.39 71.64
CA SER A 106 -58.19 65.14 71.58
C SER A 106 -59.26 64.54 70.66
N LYS A 107 -59.06 63.30 70.16
CA LYS A 107 -59.95 62.59 69.23
C LYS A 107 -60.27 63.40 67.95
N GLY A 108 -59.28 64.15 67.45
CA GLY A 108 -59.40 64.92 66.21
C GLY A 108 -60.14 66.26 66.32
N ASP A 109 -60.43 66.75 67.53
CA ASP A 109 -61.01 68.08 67.73
C ASP A 109 -59.92 69.16 67.75
N SER A 110 -59.70 69.81 66.60
CA SER A 110 -58.71 70.87 66.43
C SER A 110 -58.95 72.10 67.32
N GLY A 111 -60.15 72.27 67.89
CA GLY A 111 -60.48 73.36 68.81
C GLY A 111 -59.94 73.15 70.24
N GLN A 112 -59.51 71.93 70.57
CA GLN A 112 -58.97 71.57 71.89
C GLN A 112 -57.43 71.51 71.92
N VAL A 113 -56.77 71.71 70.77
CA VAL A 113 -55.31 71.75 70.64
C VAL A 113 -54.79 73.15 71.00
N THR A 114 -53.76 73.21 71.84
CA THR A 114 -53.21 74.49 72.32
C THR A 114 -52.53 75.24 71.17
N ASP A 115 -52.93 76.48 70.90
CA ASP A 115 -52.45 77.27 69.76
C ASP A 115 -52.60 76.59 68.38
N GLY A 116 -53.60 75.70 68.24
CA GLY A 116 -53.76 74.86 67.05
C GLY A 116 -53.80 75.60 65.72
N ALA A 117 -54.40 76.81 65.66
CA ALA A 117 -54.43 77.63 64.45
C ALA A 117 -53.03 78.18 64.06
N ALA A 118 -52.20 78.53 65.05
CA ALA A 118 -50.83 79.02 64.82
C ALA A 118 -49.90 77.86 64.42
N GLN A 119 -50.06 76.69 65.05
CA GLN A 119 -49.32 75.48 64.71
C GLN A 119 -49.66 74.97 63.31
N GLN A 120 -50.93 74.95 62.91
CA GLN A 120 -51.34 74.64 61.53
C GLN A 120 -50.75 75.64 60.53
N GLY A 121 -50.73 76.93 60.85
CA GLY A 121 -50.09 77.95 60.02
C GLY A 121 -48.58 77.74 59.83
N TYR A 122 -47.87 77.35 60.90
CA TYR A 122 -46.46 76.96 60.84
C TYR A 122 -46.24 75.72 59.96
N LEU A 123 -47.02 74.66 60.19
CA LEU A 123 -46.94 73.42 59.40
C LEU A 123 -47.22 73.68 57.93
N ASN A 124 -48.17 74.56 57.59
CA ASN A 124 -48.45 74.94 56.21
C ASN A 124 -47.27 75.63 55.53
N ASN A 125 -46.64 76.59 56.21
CA ASN A 125 -45.47 77.28 55.67
C ASN A 125 -44.26 76.33 55.54
N LEU A 126 -44.06 75.42 56.50
CA LEU A 126 -43.03 74.39 56.45
C LEU A 126 -43.25 73.45 55.26
N LEU A 127 -44.48 72.98 55.09
CA LEU A 127 -44.88 72.07 54.01
C LEU A 127 -44.67 72.70 52.63
N VAL A 128 -45.04 73.97 52.46
CA VAL A 128 -44.80 74.74 51.22
C VAL A 128 -43.30 74.90 50.97
N ALA A 129 -42.52 75.28 51.98
CA ALA A 129 -41.08 75.47 51.84
C ALA A 129 -40.32 74.17 51.49
N ILE A 130 -40.73 73.04 52.08
CA ILE A 130 -40.16 71.73 51.76
C ILE A 130 -40.56 71.34 50.34
N ALA A 131 -41.84 71.44 49.98
CA ALA A 131 -42.34 71.09 48.65
C ALA A 131 -41.62 71.85 47.53
N ASP A 132 -41.40 73.17 47.71
CA ASP A 132 -40.70 74.02 46.76
C ASP A 132 -39.22 73.64 46.58
N ARG A 133 -38.55 73.18 47.63
CA ARG A 133 -37.12 72.82 47.59
C ARG A 133 -36.87 71.40 47.08
N SER A 134 -37.85 70.50 47.18
CA SER A 134 -37.68 69.06 46.98
C SER A 134 -38.40 68.49 45.76
N GLY A 135 -38.99 69.36 44.91
CA GLY A 135 -39.63 68.94 43.66
C GLY A 135 -41.04 68.39 43.83
N PHE A 136 -41.67 68.58 45.00
CA PHE A 136 -43.08 68.26 45.25
C PHE A 136 -44.02 69.45 44.99
N SER A 137 -43.49 70.58 44.52
CA SER A 137 -44.30 71.70 44.04
C SER A 137 -44.76 71.47 42.60
N ALA A 138 -45.89 72.06 42.25
CA ALA A 138 -46.39 72.02 40.90
C ALA A 138 -45.52 72.87 39.95
N PRO A 139 -45.25 72.39 38.72
CA PRO A 139 -44.55 73.19 37.73
C PRO A 139 -45.37 74.45 37.38
N PRO A 140 -44.72 75.58 37.08
CA PRO A 140 -45.43 76.81 36.74
C PRO A 140 -46.34 76.59 35.52
N PRO A 141 -47.57 77.15 35.53
CA PRO A 141 -48.54 76.91 34.48
C PRO A 141 -48.04 77.40 33.11
N SER A 142 -48.14 76.55 32.08
CA SER A 142 -47.66 76.84 30.73
C SER A 142 -48.52 77.85 29.95
N GLN A 143 -49.75 78.15 30.41
CA GLN A 143 -50.60 79.22 29.91
C GLN A 143 -51.43 79.87 31.04
N GLU A 144 -51.32 81.19 31.20
CA GLU A 144 -52.25 81.99 32.00
C GLU A 144 -53.59 82.10 31.27
N THR A 145 -54.51 81.17 31.55
CA THR A 145 -55.91 81.34 31.16
C THR A 145 -56.67 82.01 32.31
N ASN A 146 -57.17 83.23 32.04
CA ASN A 146 -58.03 84.00 32.94
C ASN A 146 -59.42 83.35 33.04
N SER A 147 -59.52 82.24 33.75
CA SER A 147 -60.80 81.59 34.03
C SER A 147 -60.85 81.16 35.49
N ASN A 148 -61.90 81.56 36.19
CA ASN A 148 -62.16 81.36 37.62
C ASN A 148 -62.53 79.89 37.95
N VAL A 149 -61.90 78.93 37.27
CA VAL A 149 -62.14 77.50 37.43
C VAL A 149 -61.12 76.95 38.42
N GLU A 150 -61.61 76.28 39.46
CA GLU A 150 -60.79 75.56 40.44
C GLU A 150 -59.91 74.55 39.69
N ARG A 151 -58.59 74.77 39.71
CA ARG A 151 -57.63 73.90 39.02
C ARG A 151 -57.52 72.60 39.80
N ALA A 152 -57.61 71.48 39.12
CA ALA A 152 -57.27 70.20 39.73
C ALA A 152 -55.78 70.22 40.11
N GLY A 153 -55.47 69.93 41.37
CA GLY A 153 -54.10 69.84 41.84
C GLY A 153 -53.29 68.80 41.06
N ILE A 154 -52.03 69.12 40.77
CA ILE A 154 -51.13 68.30 39.93
C ILE A 154 -49.93 67.74 40.69
N ALA A 155 -49.44 68.45 41.71
CA ALA A 155 -48.38 68.03 42.61
C ALA A 155 -48.45 68.85 43.89
N GLY A 156 -48.03 68.26 45.00
CA GLY A 156 -48.06 68.91 46.30
C GLY A 156 -47.70 67.96 47.42
N MET A 157 -47.65 68.50 48.63
CA MET A 157 -47.57 67.70 49.84
C MET A 157 -48.83 67.90 50.70
N ALA A 158 -49.18 66.89 51.49
CA ALA A 158 -50.27 66.93 52.46
C ALA A 158 -49.94 66.14 53.73
N LEU A 159 -50.55 66.57 54.82
CA LEU A 159 -50.56 65.89 56.11
C LEU A 159 -51.99 65.50 56.44
N THR A 160 -52.20 64.27 56.92
CA THR A 160 -53.51 63.78 57.37
C THR A 160 -53.50 63.36 58.82
N ASP A 161 -54.68 63.33 59.43
CA ASP A 161 -54.89 62.65 60.72
C ASP A 161 -54.96 61.12 60.56
N ALA A 162 -55.17 60.42 61.68
CA ALA A 162 -55.31 58.97 61.75
C ALA A 162 -56.53 58.41 60.99
N ASP A 163 -57.52 59.24 60.67
CA ASP A 163 -58.70 58.88 59.86
C ASP A 163 -58.47 59.14 58.36
N GLY A 164 -57.30 59.67 57.99
CA GLY A 164 -56.92 60.01 56.63
C GLY A 164 -57.55 61.32 56.12
N LYS A 165 -58.05 62.17 57.02
CA LYS A 165 -58.60 63.49 56.68
C LYS A 165 -57.47 64.51 56.57
N PRO A 166 -57.45 65.37 55.54
CA PRO A 166 -56.40 66.36 55.36
C PRO A 166 -56.42 67.41 56.48
N LEU A 167 -55.25 67.64 57.08
CA LEU A 167 -55.01 68.68 58.08
C LEU A 167 -54.42 69.94 57.44
N VAL A 168 -53.37 69.75 56.65
CA VAL A 168 -52.64 70.80 55.95
C VAL A 168 -52.23 70.25 54.59
N ALA A 169 -52.36 71.05 53.54
CA ALA A 169 -51.95 70.68 52.20
C ALA A 169 -51.44 71.92 51.46
N THR A 170 -50.43 71.72 50.60
CA THR A 170 -49.96 72.75 49.68
C THR A 170 -51.04 73.13 48.65
N PRO A 171 -51.03 74.36 48.09
CA PRO A 171 -52.11 74.88 47.24
C PRO A 171 -52.49 74.02 46.02
N GLU A 172 -51.52 73.33 45.39
CA GLU A 172 -51.75 72.53 44.18
C GLU A 172 -51.82 71.01 44.46
N MET A 173 -52.02 70.62 45.72
CA MET A 173 -52.14 69.22 46.12
C MET A 173 -53.35 68.53 45.45
N PRO A 174 -53.16 67.38 44.79
CA PRO A 174 -54.27 66.58 44.27
C PRO A 174 -55.22 66.09 45.37
N GLY A 175 -56.50 65.94 45.04
CA GLY A 175 -57.50 65.44 45.99
C GLY A 175 -57.19 64.01 46.48
N LEU A 176 -57.29 63.79 47.79
CA LEU A 176 -56.95 62.53 48.49
C LEU A 176 -57.99 61.41 48.25
N SER A 177 -58.12 60.96 47.01
CA SER A 177 -59.11 59.95 46.58
C SER A 177 -58.45 58.81 45.79
N GLY A 178 -59.22 57.74 45.52
CA GLY A 178 -58.77 56.63 44.67
C GLY A 178 -57.51 55.93 45.20
N ASN A 179 -56.45 55.92 44.39
CA ASN A 179 -55.18 55.26 44.73
C ASN A 179 -54.44 55.94 45.88
N ILE A 180 -54.56 57.27 46.02
CA ILE A 180 -53.94 58.03 47.11
C ILE A 180 -54.52 57.56 48.45
N ARG A 181 -55.86 57.42 48.54
CA ARG A 181 -56.52 56.94 49.76
C ARG A 181 -56.12 55.51 50.14
N LYS A 182 -55.89 54.65 49.14
CA LYS A 182 -55.40 53.28 49.39
C LYS A 182 -53.99 53.30 49.99
N ALA A 183 -53.10 54.12 49.43
CA ALA A 183 -51.74 54.28 49.94
C ALA A 183 -51.72 54.86 51.36
N ILE A 184 -52.58 55.83 51.68
CA ILE A 184 -52.76 56.35 53.05
C ILE A 184 -53.16 55.22 54.01
N ALA A 185 -54.13 54.40 53.64
CA ALA A 185 -54.59 53.30 54.49
C ALA A 185 -53.49 52.26 54.74
N THR A 186 -52.73 51.88 53.71
CA THR A 186 -51.55 51.01 53.85
C THR A 186 -50.52 51.65 54.78
N SER A 187 -50.30 52.96 54.64
CA SER A 187 -49.28 53.65 55.42
C SER A 187 -49.62 53.82 56.88
N LEU A 188 -50.89 54.08 57.21
CA LEU A 188 -51.38 54.11 58.60
C LEU A 188 -51.13 52.80 59.37
N ASP A 189 -51.04 51.66 58.66
CA ASP A 189 -50.72 50.36 59.27
C ASP A 189 -49.21 50.17 59.53
N GLY A 190 -48.37 51.18 59.25
CA GLY A 190 -46.96 51.25 59.62
C GLY A 190 -45.98 51.04 58.47
N GLU A 191 -46.45 50.82 57.24
CA GLU A 191 -45.60 50.54 56.08
C GLU A 191 -45.45 51.77 55.15
N PRO A 192 -44.25 52.09 54.64
CA PRO A 192 -44.13 53.03 53.53
C PRO A 192 -44.97 52.58 52.33
N ALA A 193 -45.61 53.53 51.64
CA ALA A 193 -46.40 53.22 50.45
C ALA A 193 -46.05 54.14 49.28
N VAL A 194 -45.83 53.53 48.11
CA VAL A 194 -45.69 54.25 46.84
C VAL A 194 -47.04 54.30 46.12
N ILE A 195 -47.46 55.48 45.72
CA ILE A 195 -48.54 55.67 44.74
C ILE A 195 -47.92 55.54 43.36
N ASP A 196 -48.02 54.33 42.79
CA ASP A 196 -47.44 53.97 41.49
C ASP A 196 -47.81 54.98 40.37
N MET A 197 -46.91 55.14 39.40
CA MET A 197 -46.97 56.17 38.36
C MET A 197 -48.29 56.14 37.59
N TYR A 198 -48.98 57.27 37.53
CA TYR A 198 -50.26 57.42 36.86
C TYR A 198 -50.29 58.70 36.03
N LYS A 199 -51.33 58.86 35.19
CA LYS A 199 -51.54 60.11 34.46
C LYS A 199 -52.26 61.09 35.39
N GLY A 200 -51.59 62.17 35.76
CA GLY A 200 -52.14 63.25 36.58
C GLY A 200 -53.20 64.08 35.86
N ALA A 201 -53.73 65.10 36.52
CA ALA A 201 -54.77 65.96 35.95
C ALA A 201 -54.30 66.77 34.72
N SER A 202 -53.00 67.06 34.63
CA SER A 202 -52.36 67.66 33.46
C SER A 202 -51.98 66.64 32.37
N ASN A 203 -52.30 65.35 32.57
CA ASN A 203 -51.88 64.21 31.72
C ASN A 203 -50.36 63.95 31.73
N ASP A 204 -49.62 64.59 32.63
CA ASP A 204 -48.22 64.30 32.92
C ASP A 204 -48.10 63.04 33.79
N PRO A 205 -46.97 62.30 33.70
CA PRO A 205 -46.70 61.19 34.62
C PRO A 205 -46.51 61.73 36.04
N THR A 206 -47.25 61.16 36.99
CA THR A 206 -47.27 61.59 38.39
C THR A 206 -47.02 60.38 39.30
N ILE A 207 -46.23 60.56 40.35
CA ILE A 207 -45.94 59.54 41.37
C ILE A 207 -46.16 60.15 42.76
N GLY A 208 -46.46 59.31 43.75
CA GLY A 208 -46.54 59.76 45.14
C GLY A 208 -45.85 58.84 46.12
N PHE A 209 -45.46 59.41 47.24
CA PHE A 209 -44.72 58.78 48.33
C PHE A 209 -45.47 59.06 49.64
N VAL A 210 -45.65 58.04 50.46
CA VAL A 210 -46.51 58.08 51.63
C VAL A 210 -45.80 57.43 52.81
N LEU A 211 -45.67 58.16 53.92
CA LEU A 211 -45.07 57.66 55.15
C LEU A 211 -45.98 57.89 56.37
N PRO A 212 -46.00 56.94 57.33
CA PRO A 212 -46.70 57.13 58.59
C PRO A 212 -46.00 58.15 59.47
N ILE A 213 -46.78 58.86 60.27
CA ILE A 213 -46.28 59.73 61.33
C ILE A 213 -46.56 59.05 62.67
N TYR A 214 -45.52 58.91 63.49
CA TYR A 214 -45.59 58.32 64.82
C TYR A 214 -45.60 59.41 65.91
N GLY A 215 -46.20 59.11 67.07
CA GLY A 215 -46.14 59.99 68.23
C GLY A 215 -44.75 60.02 68.87
N VAL A 216 -44.44 61.08 69.63
CA VAL A 216 -43.11 61.39 70.20
C VAL A 216 -42.50 60.28 71.09
N GLN A 217 -43.29 59.28 71.50
CA GLN A 217 -42.86 58.13 72.32
C GLN A 217 -43.39 56.78 71.82
N ALA A 218 -43.87 56.70 70.57
CA ALA A 218 -44.38 55.46 70.00
C ALA A 218 -43.26 54.65 69.32
N ASP A 219 -43.24 53.34 69.54
CA ASP A 219 -42.39 52.43 68.76
C ASP A 219 -42.86 52.42 67.29
N THR A 220 -41.95 52.29 66.32
CA THR A 220 -42.24 52.20 64.87
C THR A 220 -43.07 50.98 64.45
N SER A 221 -43.51 50.15 65.40
CA SER A 221 -44.44 49.04 65.22
C SER A 221 -45.90 49.37 65.63
N ALA A 222 -46.13 50.58 66.15
CA ALA A 222 -47.47 51.09 66.44
C ALA A 222 -48.18 51.58 65.16
N LYS A 223 -49.51 51.75 65.21
CA LYS A 223 -50.23 52.41 64.11
C LYS A 223 -49.83 53.87 64.01
N GLY A 224 -49.73 54.39 62.79
CA GLY A 224 -49.48 55.81 62.55
C GLY A 224 -50.64 56.67 63.08
N ILE A 225 -50.30 57.79 63.72
CA ILE A 225 -51.27 58.79 64.22
C ILE A 225 -51.64 59.82 63.15
N GLY A 226 -51.03 59.70 61.97
CA GLY A 226 -51.24 60.53 60.78
C GLY A 226 -50.35 60.03 59.65
N VAL A 227 -50.43 60.68 58.49
CA VAL A 227 -49.64 60.33 57.31
C VAL A 227 -49.14 61.59 56.63
N ALA A 228 -47.88 61.55 56.19
CA ALA A 228 -47.32 62.52 55.26
C ALA A 228 -47.35 61.97 53.83
N ILE A 229 -47.81 62.79 52.90
CA ILE A 229 -48.01 62.44 51.50
C ILE A 229 -47.27 63.47 50.67
N GLY A 230 -46.39 63.02 49.78
CA GLY A 230 -45.83 63.84 48.71
C GLY A 230 -46.29 63.31 47.36
N ILE A 231 -46.84 64.16 46.51
CA ILE A 231 -47.15 63.85 45.11
C ILE A 231 -46.34 64.79 44.23
N ARG A 232 -45.60 64.22 43.27
CA ARG A 232 -44.82 65.00 42.33
C ARG A 232 -45.04 64.56 40.89
N VAL A 233 -44.90 65.51 39.97
CA VAL A 233 -44.78 65.22 38.54
C VAL A 233 -43.41 64.60 38.29
N VAL A 234 -43.38 63.53 37.50
CA VAL A 234 -42.15 62.90 37.05
C VAL A 234 -41.62 63.70 35.87
N ASP A 235 -40.48 64.35 36.07
CA ASP A 235 -39.84 65.23 35.10
C ASP A 235 -38.56 64.59 34.52
N GLU A 236 -37.71 65.40 33.89
CA GLU A 236 -36.45 64.94 33.29
C GLU A 236 -35.48 64.36 34.31
N GLU A 237 -35.64 64.63 35.61
CA GLU A 237 -34.76 64.12 36.68
C GLU A 237 -34.72 62.59 36.65
N LEU A 238 -35.87 61.91 36.73
CA LEU A 238 -35.93 60.45 36.67
C LEU A 238 -35.51 59.91 35.30
N PHE A 239 -35.89 60.61 34.23
CA PHE A 239 -35.65 60.12 32.87
C PHE A 239 -34.18 60.24 32.45
N ASP A 240 -33.45 61.21 32.97
CA ASP A 240 -32.01 61.36 32.73
C ASP A 240 -31.20 60.31 33.47
N LEU A 241 -31.65 59.82 34.63
CA LEU A 241 -31.01 58.71 35.34
C LEU A 241 -30.99 57.42 34.54
N MET A 242 -31.85 57.25 33.52
CA MET A 242 -31.84 56.10 32.62
C MET A 242 -30.80 56.21 31.50
N LYS A 243 -30.33 57.42 31.18
CA LYS A 243 -29.34 57.64 30.13
C LYS A 243 -27.96 57.22 30.64
N GLN A 244 -27.23 56.45 29.85
CA GLN A 244 -25.86 56.06 30.19
C GLN A 244 -24.89 57.16 29.72
N PRO A 245 -24.14 57.81 30.63
CA PRO A 245 -23.15 58.81 30.23
C PRO A 245 -22.06 58.20 29.36
N GLY A 246 -21.71 58.88 28.26
CA GLY A 246 -20.65 58.45 27.34
C GLY A 246 -20.99 57.24 26.46
N ASP A 247 -22.25 56.83 26.39
CA ASP A 247 -22.66 55.76 25.47
C ASP A 247 -22.45 56.19 24.01
N THR A 248 -21.66 55.41 23.28
CA THR A 248 -21.35 55.65 21.87
C THR A 248 -22.28 54.91 20.91
N SER A 249 -23.17 54.06 21.45
CA SER A 249 -24.09 53.25 20.68
C SER A 249 -25.29 54.09 20.22
N LYS A 250 -25.76 53.90 18.98
CA LYS A 250 -26.85 54.68 18.40
C LYS A 250 -28.23 54.13 18.74
N SER A 251 -28.35 52.81 18.88
CA SER A 251 -29.60 52.09 19.15
C SER A 251 -29.77 51.65 20.60
N SER A 252 -28.78 51.96 21.45
CA SER A 252 -28.86 51.66 22.88
C SER A 252 -29.95 52.49 23.53
N GLU A 253 -30.81 51.83 24.31
CA GLU A 253 -31.92 52.47 24.97
C GLU A 253 -32.18 51.81 26.33
N THR A 254 -32.48 52.63 27.33
CA THR A 254 -32.95 52.21 28.64
C THR A 254 -34.35 52.77 28.85
N TYR A 255 -35.31 51.94 29.24
CA TYR A 255 -36.68 52.38 29.53
C TYR A 255 -37.31 51.56 30.65
N LEU A 256 -38.36 52.10 31.28
CA LEU A 256 -39.11 51.45 32.34
C LEU A 256 -40.41 50.85 31.80
N VAL A 257 -40.74 49.64 32.26
CA VAL A 257 -42.03 48.99 31.98
C VAL A 257 -42.68 48.45 33.24
N ARG A 258 -44.01 48.33 33.23
CA ARG A 258 -44.76 47.55 34.21
C ARG A 258 -45.76 46.63 33.54
N LYS A 259 -46.18 45.59 34.27
CA LYS A 259 -47.30 44.75 33.87
C LYS A 259 -48.61 45.38 34.33
N LYS A 260 -49.53 45.66 33.40
CA LYS A 260 -50.87 46.15 33.70
C LYS A 260 -51.91 45.27 33.01
N ALA A 261 -52.64 44.51 33.81
CA ALA A 261 -53.53 43.44 33.35
C ALA A 261 -52.80 42.47 32.39
N ASN A 262 -53.22 42.42 31.12
CA ASN A 262 -52.60 41.60 30.08
C ASN A 262 -51.77 42.44 29.09
N SER A 263 -51.17 43.53 29.56
CA SER A 263 -50.35 44.41 28.73
C SER A 263 -49.04 44.83 29.41
N VAL A 264 -48.05 45.13 28.60
CA VAL A 264 -46.80 45.81 28.96
C VAL A 264 -47.03 47.31 28.76
N GLU A 265 -47.04 48.07 29.84
CA GLU A 265 -47.17 49.54 29.79
C GLU A 265 -45.78 50.17 29.95
N TYR A 266 -45.47 51.14 29.09
CA TYR A 266 -44.16 51.82 29.07
C TYR A 266 -44.24 53.10 29.90
N LEU A 267 -43.38 53.21 30.90
CA LEU A 267 -43.43 54.25 31.93
C LEU A 267 -42.52 55.44 31.63
N SER A 268 -41.55 55.29 30.72
CA SER A 268 -40.59 56.33 30.35
C SER A 268 -40.78 56.79 28.90
N PRO A 269 -40.17 57.91 28.50
CA PRO A 269 -40.06 58.27 27.09
C PRO A 269 -39.31 57.17 26.32
N LEU A 270 -39.70 56.97 25.07
CA LEU A 270 -39.06 56.00 24.17
C LEU A 270 -38.24 56.71 23.10
N ALA A 271 -37.29 55.99 22.48
CA ALA A 271 -36.40 56.52 21.44
C ALA A 271 -37.16 57.06 20.21
N ASP A 272 -38.37 56.55 19.93
CA ASP A 272 -39.26 57.05 18.89
C ASP A 272 -40.08 58.29 19.30
N ARG A 273 -39.72 58.91 20.44
CA ARG A 273 -40.36 60.09 21.04
C ARG A 273 -41.78 59.84 21.55
N THR A 274 -42.15 58.58 21.77
CA THR A 274 -43.39 58.28 22.48
C THR A 274 -43.32 58.74 23.92
N ALA A 275 -44.30 59.53 24.36
CA ALA A 275 -44.38 60.05 25.72
C ALA A 275 -44.62 58.93 26.77
N PRO A 276 -44.22 59.14 28.03
CA PRO A 276 -44.53 58.26 29.16
C PRO A 276 -46.01 57.85 29.22
N LEU A 277 -46.29 56.60 29.62
CA LEU A 277 -47.65 56.06 29.80
C LEU A 277 -48.53 56.09 28.53
N LYS A 278 -47.97 56.39 27.36
CA LYS A 278 -48.72 56.44 26.10
C LYS A 278 -48.69 55.11 25.35
N ARG A 279 -47.59 54.35 25.44
CA ARG A 279 -47.46 53.05 24.79
C ARG A 279 -47.87 51.91 25.72
N SER A 280 -48.68 51.01 25.18
CA SER A 280 -49.03 49.74 25.79
C SER A 280 -49.06 48.67 24.69
N MET A 281 -48.54 47.48 24.98
CA MET A 281 -48.55 46.34 24.06
C MET A 281 -49.06 45.08 24.75
N ALA A 282 -49.67 44.16 24.00
CA ALA A 282 -50.21 42.93 24.56
C ALA A 282 -49.08 42.07 25.16
N PHE A 283 -49.30 41.53 26.35
CA PHE A 283 -48.28 40.78 27.10
C PHE A 283 -47.90 39.46 26.42
N ASP A 284 -48.80 38.91 25.60
CA ASP A 284 -48.64 37.70 24.80
C ASP A 284 -48.01 37.96 23.42
N THR A 285 -47.62 39.21 23.12
CA THR A 285 -46.90 39.54 21.88
C THR A 285 -45.62 38.71 21.80
N LYS A 286 -45.52 37.90 20.74
CA LYS A 286 -44.42 36.96 20.56
C LYS A 286 -43.06 37.66 20.60
N ASP A 287 -42.15 37.11 21.40
CA ASP A 287 -40.77 37.59 21.56
C ASP A 287 -40.64 39.06 21.99
N LEU A 288 -41.69 39.67 22.55
CA LEU A 288 -41.63 41.06 23.00
C LEU A 288 -40.63 41.23 24.15
N ALA A 289 -39.67 42.14 23.99
CA ALA A 289 -38.62 42.44 24.95
C ALA A 289 -39.18 42.90 26.30
N GLY A 290 -40.22 43.74 26.30
CA GLY A 290 -40.89 44.18 27.52
C GLY A 290 -41.62 43.06 28.27
N ALA A 291 -42.25 42.12 27.55
CA ALA A 291 -42.89 40.95 28.16
C ALA A 291 -41.85 39.97 28.72
N PHE A 292 -40.74 39.76 28.01
CA PHE A 292 -39.61 38.98 28.49
C PHE A 292 -39.01 39.57 29.77
N ALA A 293 -38.78 40.89 29.80
CA ALA A 293 -38.24 41.58 30.97
C ALA A 293 -39.13 41.44 32.21
N LEU A 294 -40.46 41.55 32.04
CA LEU A 294 -41.42 41.40 33.14
C LEU A 294 -41.57 39.94 33.62
N ASN A 295 -41.40 38.94 32.74
CA ASN A 295 -41.46 37.52 33.12
C ASN A 295 -40.16 37.00 33.74
N THR A 296 -39.01 37.54 33.34
CA THR A 296 -37.70 37.08 33.80
C THR A 296 -36.77 38.28 34.04
N PRO A 297 -36.99 39.06 35.11
CA PRO A 297 -36.06 40.10 35.52
C PRO A 297 -34.65 39.52 35.72
N GLY A 298 -33.62 40.22 35.25
CA GLY A 298 -32.25 39.71 35.23
C GLY A 298 -31.90 38.88 33.99
N GLY A 299 -32.91 38.46 33.21
CA GLY A 299 -32.72 37.68 32.00
C GLY A 299 -31.96 38.44 30.91
N PHE A 300 -31.27 37.69 30.06
CA PHE A 300 -30.65 38.19 28.83
C PHE A 300 -31.15 37.37 27.65
N GLY A 301 -31.40 38.03 26.52
CA GLY A 301 -31.79 37.31 25.31
C GLY A 301 -31.93 38.19 24.08
N ILE A 302 -32.11 37.54 22.94
CA ILE A 302 -32.50 38.16 21.69
C ILE A 302 -34.03 38.19 21.64
N LYS A 303 -34.61 39.38 21.53
CA LYS A 303 -36.05 39.65 21.54
C LYS A 303 -36.40 40.74 20.54
N ARG A 304 -37.67 41.05 20.39
CA ARG A 304 -38.17 42.17 19.59
C ARG A 304 -38.56 43.32 20.47
N ASP A 305 -38.09 44.52 20.17
CA ASP A 305 -38.49 45.71 20.88
C ASP A 305 -39.91 46.17 20.49
N TYR A 306 -40.32 47.32 20.99
CA TYR A 306 -41.62 47.91 20.68
C TYR A 306 -41.78 48.42 19.25
N ALA A 307 -40.68 48.56 18.50
CA ALA A 307 -40.68 48.90 17.08
C ALA A 307 -40.65 47.63 16.19
N GLY A 308 -40.53 46.45 16.80
CA GLY A 308 -40.42 45.16 16.11
C GLY A 308 -39.01 44.81 15.67
N GLU A 309 -38.00 45.62 16.01
CA GLU A 309 -36.59 45.39 15.71
C GLU A 309 -36.01 44.31 16.63
N GLU A 310 -35.11 43.49 16.10
CA GLU A 310 -34.43 42.45 16.88
C GLU A 310 -33.29 43.05 17.71
N VAL A 311 -33.39 42.89 19.03
CA VAL A 311 -32.52 43.55 20.01
C VAL A 311 -31.94 42.54 20.99
N LEU A 312 -30.71 42.82 21.44
CA LEU A 312 -30.19 42.23 22.67
C LEU A 312 -30.81 42.99 23.83
N VAL A 313 -31.45 42.29 24.75
CA VAL A 313 -32.13 42.89 25.89
C VAL A 313 -31.67 42.24 27.19
N THR A 314 -31.49 43.07 28.22
CA THR A 314 -31.46 42.64 29.61
C THR A 314 -32.40 43.49 30.44
N SER A 315 -32.71 43.03 31.65
CA SER A 315 -33.63 43.73 32.54
C SER A 315 -33.25 43.61 34.00
N ARG A 316 -33.76 44.51 34.83
CA ARG A 316 -33.61 44.50 36.29
C ARG A 316 -34.91 44.99 36.93
N ALA A 317 -35.37 44.28 37.96
CA ALA A 317 -36.48 44.76 38.78
C ALA A 317 -35.97 45.88 39.71
N LEU A 318 -36.81 46.87 39.96
CA LEU A 318 -36.54 47.90 40.95
C LEU A 318 -37.06 47.47 42.32
N ALA A 319 -36.50 48.05 43.39
CA ALA A 319 -36.98 47.83 44.74
C ALA A 319 -38.28 48.62 44.98
N ASP A 320 -39.22 48.06 45.75
CA ASP A 320 -40.42 48.73 46.28
C ASP A 320 -41.43 49.30 45.26
N VAL A 321 -41.15 49.19 43.96
CA VAL A 321 -42.05 49.57 42.87
C VAL A 321 -42.23 48.42 41.86
N PRO A 322 -43.40 48.28 41.22
CA PRO A 322 -43.68 47.19 40.28
C PRO A 322 -43.05 47.39 38.89
N TRP A 323 -41.91 48.07 38.83
CA TRP A 323 -41.26 48.48 37.61
C TRP A 323 -40.10 47.56 37.27
N VAL A 324 -39.88 47.36 35.98
CA VAL A 324 -38.71 46.68 35.46
C VAL A 324 -38.00 47.63 34.52
N LEU A 325 -36.72 47.88 34.80
CA LEU A 325 -35.82 48.57 33.90
C LEU A 325 -35.40 47.61 32.79
N VAL A 326 -35.54 48.05 31.56
CA VAL A 326 -35.17 47.31 30.36
C VAL A 326 -34.06 48.07 29.66
N ARG A 327 -32.95 47.39 29.42
CA ARG A 327 -31.83 47.91 28.65
C ARG A 327 -31.71 47.09 27.37
N LYS A 328 -31.71 47.75 26.23
CA LYS A 328 -31.55 47.09 24.92
C LYS A 328 -30.54 47.78 24.02
N ILE A 329 -30.13 47.05 22.99
CA ILE A 329 -29.37 47.53 21.83
C ILE A 329 -29.77 46.72 20.60
N ALA A 330 -29.82 47.33 19.42
CA ALA A 330 -30.11 46.60 18.18
C ALA A 330 -29.09 45.49 17.95
N ARG A 331 -29.56 44.29 17.59
CA ARG A 331 -28.68 43.15 17.30
C ARG A 331 -27.72 43.48 16.15
N SER A 332 -28.22 44.17 15.13
CA SER A 332 -27.46 44.60 13.95
C SER A 332 -26.28 45.49 14.35
N GLU A 333 -26.44 46.42 15.28
CA GLU A 333 -25.35 47.26 15.79
C GLU A 333 -24.41 46.48 16.72
N ALA A 334 -24.98 45.75 17.68
CA ALA A 334 -24.20 45.05 18.69
C ALA A 334 -23.28 43.95 18.12
N LEU A 335 -23.76 43.24 17.09
CA LEU A 335 -23.04 42.10 16.52
C LEU A 335 -22.39 42.39 15.16
N ALA A 336 -22.55 43.60 14.58
CA ALA A 336 -22.01 43.93 13.25
C ALA A 336 -20.51 43.60 13.09
N ALA A 337 -19.69 44.06 14.04
CA ALA A 337 -18.24 43.84 13.99
C ALA A 337 -17.89 42.35 14.10
N ASN A 338 -18.65 41.60 14.90
CA ASN A 338 -18.40 40.17 15.10
C ASN A 338 -18.91 39.34 13.92
N GLU A 339 -20.09 39.64 13.35
CA GLU A 339 -20.63 38.94 12.19
C GLU A 339 -19.72 39.10 10.96
N SER A 340 -19.16 40.29 10.72
CA SER A 340 -18.19 40.51 9.63
C SER A 340 -16.89 39.72 9.85
N ARG A 341 -16.38 39.69 11.10
CA ARG A 341 -15.20 38.90 11.46
C ARG A 341 -15.46 37.40 11.30
N LEU A 342 -16.61 36.91 11.77
CA LEU A 342 -17.03 35.51 11.66
C LEU A 342 -17.16 35.08 10.19
N GLN A 343 -17.75 35.91 9.33
CA GLN A 343 -17.81 35.65 7.89
C GLN A 343 -16.41 35.57 7.28
N THR A 344 -15.52 36.49 7.64
CA THR A 344 -14.13 36.50 7.15
C THR A 344 -13.39 35.23 7.56
N ILE A 345 -13.49 34.84 8.83
CA ILE A 345 -12.89 33.60 9.35
C ILE A 345 -13.44 32.37 8.62
N PHE A 346 -14.76 32.31 8.42
CA PHE A 346 -15.39 31.22 7.69
C PHE A 346 -14.86 31.10 6.26
N VAL A 347 -14.77 32.21 5.53
CA VAL A 347 -14.21 32.25 4.16
C VAL A 347 -12.76 31.78 4.16
N VAL A 348 -11.93 32.23 5.10
CA VAL A 348 -10.54 31.79 5.22
C VAL A 348 -10.45 30.28 5.48
N PHE A 349 -11.27 29.72 6.37
CA PHE A 349 -11.33 28.27 6.60
C PHE A 349 -11.70 27.49 5.35
N VAL A 350 -12.70 27.94 4.59
CA VAL A 350 -13.10 27.32 3.32
C VAL A 350 -11.94 27.34 2.32
N LEU A 351 -11.23 28.47 2.20
CA LEU A 351 -10.06 28.58 1.32
C LEU A 351 -8.92 27.64 1.72
N ILE A 352 -8.66 27.47 3.03
CA ILE A 352 -7.66 26.52 3.53
C ILE A 352 -8.05 25.08 3.18
N ILE A 353 -9.32 24.71 3.38
CA ILE A 353 -9.82 23.36 3.04
C ILE A 353 -9.67 23.09 1.53
N ILE A 354 -10.01 24.06 0.68
CA ILE A 354 -9.82 23.96 -0.78
C ILE A 354 -8.33 23.81 -1.09
N GLY A 355 -7.45 24.62 -0.49
CA GLY A 355 -6.01 24.55 -0.69
C GLY A 355 -5.41 23.19 -0.32
N VAL A 356 -5.77 22.65 0.85
CA VAL A 356 -5.34 21.32 1.30
C VAL A 356 -5.87 20.23 0.36
N THR A 357 -7.12 20.33 -0.07
CA THR A 357 -7.74 19.39 -1.02
C THR A 357 -6.99 19.37 -2.35
N VAL A 358 -6.68 20.55 -2.91
CA VAL A 358 -5.91 20.70 -4.15
C VAL A 358 -4.50 20.14 -3.98
N ALA A 359 -3.82 20.45 -2.88
CA ALA A 359 -2.49 19.91 -2.60
C ALA A 359 -2.49 18.38 -2.49
N MET A 360 -3.49 17.81 -1.82
CA MET A 360 -3.63 16.36 -1.67
C MET A 360 -3.92 15.67 -3.01
N ILE A 361 -4.77 16.26 -3.86
CA ILE A 361 -4.99 15.81 -5.24
C ILE A 361 -3.71 15.93 -6.06
N ALA A 362 -2.95 17.02 -5.92
CA ALA A 362 -1.69 17.21 -6.63
C ALA A 362 -0.63 16.18 -6.22
N VAL A 363 -0.50 15.88 -4.93
CA VAL A 363 0.37 14.81 -4.40
C VAL A 363 -0.07 13.44 -4.92
N TRP A 364 -1.37 13.14 -4.89
CA TRP A 364 -1.91 11.90 -5.41
C TRP A 364 -1.62 11.77 -6.92
N ARG A 365 -1.91 12.81 -7.71
CA ARG A 365 -1.63 12.88 -9.14
C ARG A 365 -0.14 12.71 -9.44
N HIS A 366 0.73 13.39 -8.70
CA HIS A 366 2.17 13.28 -8.86
C HIS A 366 2.68 11.88 -8.53
N GLY A 367 2.19 11.27 -7.44
CA GLY A 367 2.49 9.89 -7.08
C GLY A 367 2.02 8.87 -8.11
N THR A 368 0.83 9.08 -8.71
CA THR A 368 0.36 8.23 -9.81
C THR A 368 1.17 8.41 -11.09
N SER A 369 1.64 9.64 -11.38
CA SER A 369 2.45 9.95 -12.57
C SER A 369 3.82 9.27 -12.49
N LEU A 370 4.49 9.34 -11.34
CA LEU A 370 5.81 8.71 -11.13
C LEU A 370 5.73 7.18 -11.27
N ARG A 371 4.64 6.56 -10.81
CA ARG A 371 4.41 5.12 -10.98
C ARG A 371 4.11 4.75 -12.43
N ALA A 372 3.41 5.61 -13.16
CA ALA A 372 3.13 5.41 -14.58
C ALA A 372 4.42 5.50 -15.42
N GLU A 373 5.28 6.49 -15.16
CA GLU A 373 6.59 6.61 -15.81
C GLU A 373 7.51 5.43 -15.45
N ALA A 374 7.60 5.04 -14.18
CA ALA A 374 8.42 3.90 -13.78
C ALA A 374 7.93 2.56 -14.38
N ALA A 375 6.62 2.40 -14.56
CA ALA A 375 6.04 1.25 -15.23
C ALA A 375 6.35 1.27 -16.74
N ALA A 376 6.24 2.43 -17.40
CA ALA A 376 6.58 2.60 -18.80
C ALA A 376 8.08 2.36 -19.06
N GLU A 377 8.95 2.88 -18.19
CA GLU A 377 10.40 2.68 -18.27
C GLU A 377 10.75 1.19 -18.10
N LYS A 378 10.13 0.49 -17.13
CA LYS A 378 10.30 -0.96 -16.97
C LYS A 378 9.84 -1.73 -18.21
N PHE A 379 8.70 -1.35 -18.80
CA PHE A 379 8.19 -2.00 -20.01
C PHE A 379 9.13 -1.78 -21.20
N ARG A 380 9.66 -0.56 -21.37
CA ARG A 380 10.64 -0.20 -22.39
C ARG A 380 11.93 -0.98 -22.22
N ILE A 381 12.51 -1.00 -21.02
CA ILE A 381 13.74 -1.75 -20.71
C ILE A 381 13.54 -3.26 -20.93
N SER A 382 12.38 -3.81 -20.55
CA SER A 382 12.09 -5.23 -20.79
C SER A 382 11.96 -5.56 -22.27
N SER A 383 11.35 -4.68 -23.06
CA SER A 383 11.20 -4.86 -24.52
C SER A 383 12.55 -4.75 -25.22
N GLU A 384 13.36 -3.75 -24.86
CA GLU A 384 14.74 -3.60 -25.37
C GLU A 384 15.61 -4.81 -24.99
N ARG A 385 15.50 -5.31 -23.75
CA ARG A 385 16.20 -6.54 -23.33
C ARG A 385 15.74 -7.75 -24.13
N PHE A 386 14.44 -7.93 -24.34
CA PHE A 386 13.90 -9.06 -25.09
C PHE A 386 14.34 -9.02 -26.57
N GLU A 387 14.31 -7.83 -27.19
CA GLU A 387 14.80 -7.61 -28.55
C GLU A 387 16.30 -7.89 -28.65
N ASN A 388 17.10 -7.41 -27.69
CA ASN A 388 18.54 -7.65 -27.65
C ASN A 388 18.90 -9.13 -27.43
N ILE A 389 18.18 -9.83 -26.54
CA ILE A 389 18.36 -11.27 -26.32
C ILE A 389 17.98 -12.04 -27.59
N SER A 390 16.87 -11.70 -28.25
CA SER A 390 16.45 -12.35 -29.50
C SER A 390 17.46 -12.13 -30.63
N LYS A 391 17.99 -10.90 -30.78
CA LYS A 391 19.07 -10.59 -31.74
C LYS A 391 20.33 -11.37 -31.42
N PHE A 392 20.73 -11.43 -30.15
CA PHE A 392 21.90 -12.19 -29.71
C PHE A 392 21.76 -13.69 -29.99
N MET A 393 20.60 -14.28 -29.68
CA MET A 393 20.32 -15.70 -29.98
C MET A 393 20.36 -16.00 -31.48
N ARG A 394 19.82 -15.11 -32.33
CA ARG A 394 19.95 -15.24 -33.79
C ARG A 394 21.41 -15.16 -34.26
N VAL A 395 22.20 -14.23 -33.71
CA VAL A 395 23.64 -14.12 -34.03
C VAL A 395 24.38 -15.40 -33.65
N ILE A 396 24.14 -15.94 -32.44
CA ILE A 396 24.77 -17.19 -32.01
C ILE A 396 24.37 -18.33 -32.95
N THR A 397 23.07 -18.55 -33.13
CA THR A 397 22.56 -19.70 -33.91
C THR A 397 22.92 -19.63 -35.39
N ASN A 398 22.93 -18.44 -36.01
CA ASN A 398 23.34 -18.27 -37.41
C ASN A 398 24.86 -18.35 -37.61
N SER A 399 25.65 -18.12 -36.56
CA SER A 399 27.12 -18.26 -36.63
C SER A 399 27.60 -19.71 -36.56
N GLN A 400 26.74 -20.64 -36.11
CA GLN A 400 27.06 -22.06 -36.07
C GLN A 400 26.84 -22.69 -37.44
N PRO A 401 27.77 -23.49 -37.97
CA PRO A 401 27.59 -24.14 -39.27
C PRO A 401 26.52 -25.25 -39.26
N THR A 402 26.14 -25.75 -38.07
CA THR A 402 25.16 -26.82 -37.89
C THR A 402 23.72 -26.35 -38.15
N HIS A 403 22.87 -27.27 -38.60
CA HIS A 403 21.46 -26.98 -38.83
C HIS A 403 20.69 -27.02 -37.51
N ILE A 404 20.18 -25.89 -37.05
CA ILE A 404 19.44 -25.77 -35.78
C ILE A 404 18.02 -25.33 -36.09
N PHE A 405 17.03 -26.09 -35.67
CA PHE A 405 15.63 -25.75 -35.87
C PHE A 405 14.74 -26.33 -34.77
N ALA A 406 13.62 -25.69 -34.48
CA ALA A 406 12.60 -26.24 -33.59
C ALA A 406 11.33 -26.57 -34.36
N VAL A 407 10.62 -27.61 -33.91
CA VAL A 407 9.32 -27.99 -34.44
C VAL A 407 8.24 -28.02 -33.36
N ASP A 408 7.02 -27.60 -33.68
CA ASP A 408 5.84 -27.85 -32.86
C ASP A 408 5.41 -29.31 -32.98
N GLY A 409 4.99 -29.90 -31.85
CA GLY A 409 4.72 -31.33 -31.75
C GLY A 409 5.87 -32.13 -32.36
N THR A 410 5.62 -32.75 -33.51
CA THR A 410 6.60 -33.61 -34.18
C THR A 410 7.06 -33.13 -35.55
N THR A 411 6.43 -32.13 -36.19
CA THR A 411 6.63 -31.91 -37.64
C THR A 411 6.67 -30.48 -38.18
N THR A 412 6.16 -29.45 -37.49
CA THR A 412 6.04 -28.10 -38.11
C THR A 412 7.10 -27.15 -37.59
N TYR A 413 7.86 -26.48 -38.46
CA TYR A 413 8.94 -25.58 -38.03
C TYR A 413 8.41 -24.36 -37.27
N THR A 414 8.92 -24.14 -36.05
CA THR A 414 8.68 -22.98 -35.19
C THR A 414 9.92 -22.12 -34.96
N PHE A 415 11.08 -22.60 -35.38
CA PHE A 415 12.33 -21.86 -35.41
C PHE A 415 13.30 -22.51 -36.39
N SER A 416 14.15 -21.73 -37.04
CA SER A 416 15.28 -22.22 -37.82
C SER A 416 16.41 -21.18 -37.85
N ASN A 417 17.65 -21.64 -37.76
CA ASN A 417 18.81 -20.81 -38.05
C ASN A 417 19.04 -20.67 -39.56
N GLU A 418 19.84 -19.68 -39.95
CA GLU A 418 20.14 -19.37 -41.34
C GLU A 418 20.81 -20.53 -42.11
N PRO A 419 21.80 -21.26 -41.55
CA PRO A 419 22.37 -22.45 -42.18
C PRO A 419 21.34 -23.55 -42.51
N ALA A 420 20.42 -23.87 -41.60
CA ALA A 420 19.37 -24.87 -41.86
C ALA A 420 18.47 -24.46 -43.03
N ALA A 421 18.08 -23.18 -43.10
CA ALA A 421 17.25 -22.67 -44.18
C ALA A 421 18.00 -22.66 -45.53
N LYS A 422 19.27 -22.25 -45.54
CA LYS A 422 20.13 -22.26 -46.73
C LYS A 422 20.33 -23.65 -47.29
N ALA A 423 20.55 -24.66 -46.45
CA ALA A 423 20.68 -26.05 -46.89
C ALA A 423 19.38 -26.58 -47.53
N ALA A 424 18.23 -26.12 -47.05
CA ALA A 424 16.92 -26.40 -47.64
C ALA A 424 16.60 -25.56 -48.90
N GLY A 425 17.47 -24.60 -49.28
CA GLY A 425 17.26 -23.72 -50.43
C GLY A 425 16.13 -22.70 -50.24
N ILE A 426 15.81 -22.31 -49.00
CA ILE A 426 14.75 -21.34 -48.67
C ILE A 426 15.25 -20.28 -47.69
N GLU A 427 14.54 -19.16 -47.60
CA GLU A 427 14.81 -18.13 -46.59
C GLU A 427 14.30 -18.57 -45.20
N PRO A 428 14.96 -18.17 -44.10
CA PRO A 428 14.56 -18.57 -42.74
C PRO A 428 13.12 -18.17 -42.40
N GLU A 429 12.64 -17.03 -42.90
CA GLU A 429 11.28 -16.54 -42.67
C GLU A 429 10.23 -17.42 -43.37
N ASP A 430 10.59 -18.03 -44.50
CA ASP A 430 9.73 -18.91 -45.29
C ASP A 430 9.75 -20.37 -44.79
N MET A 431 10.65 -20.71 -43.87
CA MET A 431 10.74 -22.05 -43.27
C MET A 431 9.69 -22.23 -42.16
N MET A 432 9.36 -21.15 -41.46
CA MET A 432 8.39 -21.11 -40.37
C MET A 432 6.99 -21.56 -40.84
N GLY A 433 6.37 -22.49 -40.11
CA GLY A 433 5.04 -23.02 -40.42
C GLY A 433 5.01 -24.08 -41.52
N LYS A 434 6.13 -24.40 -42.18
CA LYS A 434 6.23 -25.54 -43.10
C LYS A 434 6.42 -26.85 -42.33
N THR A 435 6.13 -27.98 -42.96
CA THR A 435 6.33 -29.30 -42.36
C THR A 435 7.70 -29.87 -42.71
N MET A 436 8.30 -30.68 -41.83
CA MET A 436 9.56 -31.39 -42.09
C MET A 436 9.54 -32.13 -43.42
N ALA A 437 8.44 -32.82 -43.74
CA ALA A 437 8.32 -33.57 -44.99
C ALA A 437 8.44 -32.69 -46.25
N SER A 438 7.99 -31.42 -46.18
CA SER A 438 8.12 -30.47 -47.28
C SER A 438 9.53 -29.90 -47.48
N ILE A 439 10.40 -30.03 -46.48
CA ILE A 439 11.74 -29.46 -46.48
C ILE A 439 12.83 -30.51 -46.68
N MET A 440 12.81 -31.59 -45.88
CA MET A 440 13.88 -32.61 -45.87
C MET A 440 13.47 -33.92 -46.55
N GLY A 441 12.31 -33.94 -47.21
CA GLY A 441 11.76 -35.10 -47.90
C GLY A 441 11.07 -36.10 -46.96
N PRO A 442 10.21 -36.97 -47.52
CA PRO A 442 9.31 -37.83 -46.74
C PRO A 442 10.04 -38.93 -45.95
N VAL A 443 11.20 -39.40 -46.43
CA VAL A 443 11.97 -40.47 -45.78
C VAL A 443 12.62 -39.98 -44.49
N LYS A 444 13.42 -38.90 -44.57
CA LYS A 444 14.07 -38.30 -43.40
C LYS A 444 13.04 -37.73 -42.42
N ALA A 445 12.02 -37.04 -42.92
CA ALA A 445 10.98 -36.46 -42.08
C ALA A 445 10.19 -37.52 -41.30
N LYS A 446 9.86 -38.67 -41.90
CA LYS A 446 9.17 -39.75 -41.20
C LYS A 446 10.04 -40.32 -40.07
N PHE A 447 11.31 -40.61 -40.35
CA PHE A 447 12.25 -41.11 -39.35
C PHE A 447 12.33 -40.16 -38.15
N TYR A 448 12.58 -38.87 -38.40
CA TYR A 448 12.70 -37.91 -37.32
C TYR A 448 11.37 -37.61 -36.61
N ALA A 449 10.24 -37.68 -37.31
CA ALA A 449 8.93 -37.54 -36.68
C ALA A 449 8.64 -38.70 -35.71
N ASP A 450 9.02 -39.93 -36.06
CA ASP A 450 8.89 -41.10 -35.20
C ASP A 450 9.80 -40.97 -33.96
N VAL A 451 11.06 -40.57 -34.14
CA VAL A 451 12.00 -40.28 -33.05
C VAL A 451 11.47 -39.17 -32.13
N ASN A 452 11.00 -38.07 -32.72
CA ASN A 452 10.44 -36.93 -31.99
C ASN A 452 9.23 -37.33 -31.14
N LYS A 453 8.36 -38.16 -31.70
CA LYS A 453 7.17 -38.65 -31.01
C LYS A 453 7.51 -39.48 -29.77
N ASP A 454 8.50 -40.36 -29.88
CA ASP A 454 8.93 -41.21 -28.77
C ASP A 454 9.57 -40.38 -27.66
N ILE A 455 10.39 -39.38 -28.02
CA ILE A 455 11.02 -38.45 -27.06
C ILE A 455 9.99 -37.60 -26.33
N LEU A 456 9.02 -37.02 -27.05
CA LEU A 456 7.96 -36.22 -26.41
C LEU A 456 7.09 -37.05 -25.47
N LYS A 457 6.83 -38.31 -25.81
CA LYS A 457 6.06 -39.22 -24.95
C LYS A 457 6.80 -39.48 -23.64
N GLU A 458 8.10 -39.80 -23.71
CA GLU A 458 8.93 -40.01 -22.52
C GLU A 458 9.12 -38.72 -21.71
N PHE A 459 9.20 -37.57 -22.38
CA PHE A 459 9.33 -36.27 -21.72
C PHE A 459 8.08 -35.87 -20.94
N ALA A 460 6.88 -36.21 -21.43
CA ALA A 460 5.63 -36.00 -20.70
C ALA A 460 5.60 -36.76 -19.37
N ASP A 461 6.23 -37.93 -19.30
CA ASP A 461 6.32 -38.73 -18.07
C ASP A 461 7.34 -38.15 -17.05
N LEU A 462 8.20 -37.23 -17.48
CA LEU A 462 9.27 -36.59 -16.67
C LEU A 462 8.87 -35.21 -16.10
N GLU A 463 7.58 -34.83 -16.16
CA GLU A 463 7.11 -33.47 -15.86
C GLU A 463 7.26 -33.03 -14.40
N GLU A 464 7.45 -33.96 -13.45
CA GLU A 464 7.48 -33.68 -12.00
C GLU A 464 8.87 -33.24 -11.45
N GLU A 465 9.97 -33.41 -12.19
CA GLU A 465 11.34 -33.27 -11.64
C GLU A 465 12.02 -31.90 -11.89
N GLY A 466 11.32 -30.91 -12.45
CA GLY A 466 11.86 -29.55 -12.69
C GLY A 466 12.52 -29.34 -14.06
N VAL A 467 12.50 -28.09 -14.56
CA VAL A 467 12.69 -27.75 -15.99
C VAL A 467 14.05 -28.17 -16.55
N GLU A 468 15.16 -27.84 -15.89
CA GLU A 468 16.50 -28.14 -16.42
C GLU A 468 16.82 -29.63 -16.38
N GLU A 469 16.34 -30.34 -15.36
CA GLU A 469 16.66 -31.75 -15.15
C GLU A 469 15.90 -32.65 -16.14
N SER A 470 14.62 -32.35 -16.40
CA SER A 470 13.81 -33.08 -17.39
C SER A 470 14.36 -32.90 -18.82
N VAL A 471 14.84 -31.70 -19.18
CA VAL A 471 15.36 -31.43 -20.54
C VAL A 471 16.69 -32.15 -20.78
N GLN A 472 17.56 -32.23 -19.77
CA GLN A 472 18.83 -32.97 -19.88
C GLN A 472 18.61 -34.48 -19.97
N LYS A 473 17.69 -35.04 -19.16
CA LYS A 473 17.35 -36.48 -19.20
C LYS A 473 16.65 -36.88 -20.50
N GLY A 474 15.84 -36.00 -21.08
CA GLY A 474 15.09 -36.25 -22.32
C GLY A 474 15.90 -36.05 -23.61
N ARG A 475 17.12 -35.50 -23.56
CA ARG A 475 17.95 -35.30 -24.75
C ARG A 475 18.41 -36.64 -25.31
N LYS A 476 18.19 -36.88 -26.60
CA LYS A 476 18.70 -38.07 -27.31
C LYS A 476 19.46 -37.71 -28.57
N ALA A 477 20.50 -38.48 -28.87
CA ALA A 477 21.36 -38.31 -30.04
C ALA A 477 21.32 -39.57 -30.91
N PHE A 478 21.21 -39.39 -32.22
CA PHE A 478 21.19 -40.49 -33.20
C PHE A 478 22.20 -40.23 -34.31
N VAL A 479 22.82 -41.28 -34.83
CA VAL A 479 23.63 -41.24 -36.05
C VAL A 479 22.95 -42.14 -37.06
N GLN A 480 22.48 -41.56 -38.16
CA GLN A 480 21.72 -42.28 -39.18
C GLN A 480 22.36 -42.07 -40.54
N ARG A 481 22.43 -43.16 -41.31
CA ARG A 481 22.87 -43.12 -42.69
C ARG A 481 21.65 -43.01 -43.60
N PHE A 482 21.66 -42.05 -44.49
CA PHE A 482 20.67 -41.86 -45.52
C PHE A 482 21.35 -41.99 -46.89
N GLU A 483 20.61 -42.53 -47.84
CA GLU A 483 21.00 -42.49 -49.25
C GLU A 483 20.39 -41.22 -49.84
N ASP A 484 21.22 -40.37 -50.44
CA ASP A 484 20.77 -39.16 -51.10
C ASP A 484 20.11 -39.47 -52.46
N GLU A 485 19.59 -38.45 -53.14
CA GLU A 485 18.93 -38.62 -54.45
C GLU A 485 19.86 -39.14 -55.56
N ASN A 486 21.17 -39.05 -55.36
CA ASN A 486 22.20 -39.51 -56.30
C ASN A 486 22.76 -40.90 -55.95
N GLY A 487 22.26 -41.54 -54.88
CA GLY A 487 22.78 -42.82 -54.39
C GLY A 487 24.05 -42.69 -53.54
N GLU A 488 24.47 -41.48 -53.17
CA GLU A 488 25.57 -41.28 -52.23
C GLU A 488 25.10 -41.41 -50.78
N MET A 489 25.96 -42.03 -49.97
CA MET A 489 25.71 -42.18 -48.54
C MET A 489 26.02 -40.87 -47.81
N GLU A 490 25.00 -40.32 -47.16
CA GLU A 490 25.04 -39.21 -46.22
C GLU A 490 24.93 -39.76 -44.79
N VAL A 491 25.72 -39.23 -43.86
CA VAL A 491 25.72 -39.62 -42.45
C VAL A 491 25.34 -38.40 -41.62
N LEU A 492 24.13 -38.40 -41.09
CA LEU A 492 23.61 -37.31 -40.27
C LEU A 492 23.63 -37.71 -38.80
N LYS A 493 24.19 -36.83 -37.97
CA LYS A 493 24.02 -36.86 -36.52
C LYS A 493 22.90 -35.91 -36.12
N SER A 494 21.93 -36.39 -35.35
CA SER A 494 20.80 -35.60 -34.89
C SER A 494 20.70 -35.59 -33.37
N ASP A 495 20.75 -34.40 -32.76
CA ASP A 495 20.40 -34.21 -31.36
C ASP A 495 18.97 -33.67 -31.25
N HIS A 496 18.18 -34.26 -30.35
CA HIS A 496 16.78 -33.92 -30.14
C HIS A 496 16.58 -33.49 -28.68
N ILE A 497 16.13 -32.26 -28.47
CA ILE A 497 15.97 -31.63 -27.16
C ILE A 497 14.50 -31.22 -26.99
N PRO A 498 13.76 -31.81 -26.03
CA PRO A 498 12.35 -31.48 -25.84
C PRO A 498 12.14 -30.07 -25.26
N LEU A 499 11.10 -29.40 -25.74
CA LEU A 499 10.67 -28.07 -25.33
C LEU A 499 9.27 -28.16 -24.70
N ARG A 500 9.09 -27.54 -23.52
CA ARG A 500 7.79 -27.46 -22.87
C ARG A 500 6.84 -26.55 -23.66
N GLY A 501 5.58 -26.94 -23.73
CA GLY A 501 4.52 -26.06 -24.22
C GLY A 501 4.25 -24.93 -23.23
N ASP A 502 3.78 -23.80 -23.74
CA ASP A 502 3.26 -22.69 -22.96
C ASP A 502 1.79 -22.41 -23.35
N ARG A 503 1.24 -21.28 -22.92
CA ARG A 503 -0.16 -20.94 -23.21
C ARG A 503 -0.43 -20.76 -24.71
N ASP A 504 0.60 -20.38 -25.47
CA ASP A 504 0.48 -19.94 -26.86
C ASP A 504 1.11 -20.96 -27.85
N HIS A 505 1.97 -21.87 -27.39
CA HIS A 505 2.65 -22.89 -28.19
C HIS A 505 2.58 -24.29 -27.57
N PRO A 506 2.27 -25.34 -28.35
CA PRO A 506 2.30 -26.71 -27.87
C PRO A 506 3.74 -27.17 -27.58
N PRO A 507 3.94 -28.29 -26.84
CA PRO A 507 5.24 -28.91 -26.69
C PRO A 507 5.90 -29.19 -28.03
N GLY A 508 7.22 -29.05 -28.09
CA GLY A 508 7.99 -29.16 -29.33
C GLY A 508 9.36 -29.77 -29.11
N ILE A 509 10.17 -29.85 -30.17
CA ILE A 509 11.55 -30.34 -30.09
C ILE A 509 12.47 -29.37 -30.82
N LEU A 510 13.56 -28.99 -30.16
CA LEU A 510 14.73 -28.37 -30.78
C LEU A 510 15.64 -29.49 -31.31
N MET A 511 15.88 -29.46 -32.61
CA MET A 511 16.75 -30.39 -33.33
C MET A 511 18.03 -29.69 -33.76
N ILE A 512 19.15 -30.39 -33.59
CA ILE A 512 20.46 -30.02 -34.14
C ILE A 512 20.87 -31.14 -35.07
N LEU A 513 20.94 -30.86 -36.38
CA LEU A 513 21.42 -31.80 -37.39
C LEU A 513 22.82 -31.39 -37.83
N ASP A 514 23.74 -32.33 -37.76
CA ASP A 514 25.13 -32.19 -38.18
C ASP A 514 25.45 -33.22 -39.25
N ASP A 515 26.00 -32.77 -40.38
CA ASP A 515 26.45 -33.66 -41.45
C ASP A 515 27.88 -34.09 -41.18
N ILE A 516 28.03 -35.35 -40.75
CA ILE A 516 29.32 -35.95 -40.41
C ILE A 516 29.82 -36.88 -41.52
N THR A 517 29.28 -36.75 -42.74
CA THR A 517 29.64 -37.60 -43.88
C THR A 517 31.13 -37.54 -44.18
N GLU A 518 31.70 -36.34 -44.28
CA GLU A 518 33.12 -36.16 -44.57
C GLU A 518 34.00 -36.68 -43.43
N PHE A 519 33.67 -36.35 -42.18
CA PHE A 519 34.38 -36.83 -41.00
C PHE A 519 34.40 -38.37 -40.92
N SER A 520 33.25 -39.02 -41.15
CA SER A 520 33.16 -40.48 -41.17
C SER A 520 33.95 -41.09 -42.33
N ARG A 521 33.97 -40.45 -43.51
CA ARG A 521 34.79 -40.89 -44.67
C ARG A 521 36.29 -40.72 -44.37
N GLU A 522 36.71 -39.64 -43.70
CA GLU A 522 38.11 -39.39 -43.34
C GLU A 522 38.63 -40.40 -42.32
N GLN A 523 37.84 -40.73 -41.30
CA GLN A 523 38.19 -41.72 -40.29
C GLN A 523 38.47 -43.09 -40.95
N LEU A 524 37.54 -43.57 -41.79
CA LEU A 524 37.70 -44.83 -42.53
C LEU A 524 38.93 -44.82 -43.47
N LYS A 525 39.22 -43.68 -44.10
CA LYS A 525 40.44 -43.53 -44.93
C LYS A 525 41.71 -43.54 -44.09
N SER A 526 41.69 -42.99 -42.88
CA SER A 526 42.84 -42.98 -41.97
C SER A 526 43.20 -44.39 -41.53
N GLU A 527 42.20 -45.17 -41.08
CA GLU A 527 42.36 -46.57 -40.69
C GLU A 527 42.95 -47.42 -41.83
N ALA A 528 42.41 -47.26 -43.05
CA ALA A 528 42.91 -47.97 -44.23
C ALA A 528 44.37 -47.63 -44.56
N ARG A 529 44.77 -46.35 -44.43
CA ARG A 529 46.16 -45.91 -44.66
C ARG A 529 47.11 -46.48 -43.61
N LEU A 530 46.71 -46.50 -42.34
CA LEU A 530 47.53 -47.07 -41.27
C LEU A 530 47.79 -48.55 -41.53
N LYS A 531 46.75 -49.33 -41.86
CA LYS A 531 46.90 -50.75 -42.20
C LYS A 531 47.86 -50.96 -43.38
N GLN A 532 47.76 -50.16 -44.43
CA GLN A 532 48.66 -50.24 -45.59
C GLN A 532 50.13 -49.97 -45.22
N LEU A 533 50.39 -48.99 -44.34
CA LEU A 533 51.74 -48.69 -43.85
C LEU A 533 52.29 -49.83 -42.99
N VAL A 534 51.48 -50.42 -42.11
CA VAL A 534 51.88 -51.56 -41.29
C VAL A 534 52.30 -52.74 -42.15
N THR A 535 51.49 -53.11 -43.16
CA THR A 535 51.85 -54.17 -44.11
C THR A 535 53.13 -53.85 -44.87
N THR A 536 53.32 -52.59 -45.30
CA THR A 536 54.55 -52.19 -46.01
C THR A 536 55.79 -52.32 -45.12
N LEU A 537 55.68 -52.00 -43.83
CA LEU A 537 56.78 -52.17 -42.88
C LEU A 537 57.09 -53.66 -42.65
N ALA A 538 56.07 -54.50 -42.52
CA ALA A 538 56.25 -55.96 -42.42
C ALA A 538 56.99 -56.52 -43.65
N ASP A 539 56.60 -56.10 -44.87
CA ASP A 539 57.28 -56.51 -46.12
C ASP A 539 58.78 -56.12 -46.14
N VAL A 540 59.14 -54.96 -45.57
CA VAL A 540 60.54 -54.50 -45.49
C VAL A 540 61.35 -55.37 -44.54
N VAL A 541 60.75 -55.78 -43.41
CA VAL A 541 61.37 -56.69 -42.44
C VAL A 541 61.58 -58.05 -43.09
N ASP A 542 60.55 -58.60 -43.71
CA ASP A 542 60.58 -59.93 -44.32
C ASP A 542 61.61 -60.00 -45.48
N LYS A 543 61.69 -58.97 -46.34
CA LYS A 543 62.72 -58.91 -47.42
C LYS A 543 64.17 -58.95 -46.95
N ARG A 544 64.43 -58.58 -45.69
CA ARG A 544 65.77 -58.60 -45.10
C ARG A 544 66.08 -59.93 -44.43
N ASP A 545 65.05 -60.70 -44.06
CA ASP A 545 65.20 -62.02 -43.47
C ASP A 545 65.40 -63.06 -44.58
N PRO A 546 66.58 -63.73 -44.68
CA PRO A 546 66.82 -64.75 -45.70
C PRO A 546 65.89 -65.97 -45.57
N SER A 547 65.21 -66.13 -44.43
CA SER A 547 64.46 -67.33 -44.09
C SER A 547 62.97 -67.30 -44.46
N SER A 548 62.39 -66.13 -44.79
CA SER A 548 60.98 -66.03 -45.22
C SER A 548 60.59 -64.67 -45.81
N ASP A 549 59.91 -64.67 -46.96
CA ASP A 549 59.40 -63.47 -47.64
C ASP A 549 58.08 -62.92 -47.07
N THR A 550 57.42 -63.60 -46.11
CA THR A 550 56.07 -63.23 -45.61
C THR A 550 55.81 -63.52 -44.13
N ARG A 551 56.84 -63.92 -43.36
CA ARG A 551 56.67 -64.42 -41.97
C ARG A 551 55.95 -63.43 -41.07
N SER A 552 56.27 -62.14 -41.15
CA SER A 552 55.67 -61.14 -40.27
C SER A 552 54.17 -60.98 -40.56
N SER A 553 53.80 -60.97 -41.85
CA SER A 553 52.39 -60.93 -42.26
C SER A 553 51.60 -62.17 -41.83
N ASP A 554 52.22 -63.36 -41.89
CA ASP A 554 51.58 -64.62 -41.46
C ASP A 554 51.26 -64.64 -39.97
N VAL A 555 52.19 -64.13 -39.15
CA VAL A 555 51.98 -64.04 -37.70
C VAL A 555 50.83 -63.08 -37.38
N GLY A 556 50.74 -61.95 -38.08
CA GLY A 556 49.60 -61.03 -37.97
C GLY A 556 48.28 -61.67 -38.37
N ASP A 557 48.25 -62.38 -39.50
CA ASP A 557 47.08 -63.08 -40.02
C ASP A 557 46.58 -64.17 -39.07
N VAL A 558 47.49 -64.95 -38.48
CA VAL A 558 47.16 -65.97 -37.47
C VAL A 558 46.68 -65.31 -36.18
N ALA A 559 47.32 -64.23 -35.73
CA ALA A 559 46.93 -63.50 -34.53
C ALA A 559 45.52 -62.89 -34.66
N ARG A 560 45.20 -62.31 -35.82
CA ARG A 560 43.87 -61.79 -36.16
C ARG A 560 42.81 -62.90 -36.07
N ALA A 561 43.08 -64.04 -36.70
CA ALA A 561 42.16 -65.18 -36.70
C ALA A 561 41.86 -65.70 -35.28
N ILE A 562 42.89 -65.81 -34.44
CA ILE A 562 42.73 -66.21 -33.03
C ILE A 562 41.91 -65.17 -32.25
N ALA A 563 42.15 -63.86 -32.46
CA ALA A 563 41.41 -62.79 -31.78
C ALA A 563 39.93 -62.75 -32.17
N GLU A 564 39.62 -62.96 -33.46
CA GLU A 564 38.25 -63.08 -33.98
C GLU A 564 37.52 -64.27 -33.37
N GLU A 565 38.18 -65.44 -33.30
CA GLU A 565 37.62 -66.66 -32.69
C GLU A 565 37.31 -66.48 -31.19
N LEU A 566 38.09 -65.65 -30.50
CA LEU A 566 37.86 -65.29 -29.10
C LEU A 566 36.79 -64.20 -28.89
N ASN A 567 36.15 -63.71 -29.96
CA ASN A 567 35.18 -62.60 -29.94
C ASN A 567 35.72 -61.32 -29.29
N CYS A 568 36.99 -61.00 -29.56
CA CYS A 568 37.59 -59.75 -29.10
C CYS A 568 36.94 -58.53 -29.77
N ASP A 569 37.03 -57.35 -29.14
CA ASP A 569 36.55 -56.11 -29.77
C ASP A 569 37.44 -55.70 -30.96
N ARG A 570 36.97 -54.72 -31.75
CA ARG A 570 37.67 -54.31 -32.98
C ARG A 570 39.10 -53.82 -32.72
N HIS A 571 39.33 -53.06 -31.65
CA HIS A 571 40.64 -52.53 -31.29
C HIS A 571 41.59 -53.64 -30.88
N GLN A 572 41.10 -54.65 -30.16
CA GLN A 572 41.88 -55.84 -29.78
C GLN A 572 42.25 -56.71 -30.99
N ILE A 573 41.32 -56.92 -31.92
CA ILE A 573 41.59 -57.67 -33.17
C ILE A 573 42.66 -56.96 -34.00
N ASP A 574 42.50 -55.66 -34.25
CA ASP A 574 43.48 -54.90 -35.03
C ASP A 574 44.82 -54.75 -34.28
N SER A 575 44.81 -54.71 -32.94
CA SER A 575 46.04 -54.72 -32.15
C SER A 575 46.83 -56.02 -32.25
N ALA A 576 46.15 -57.17 -32.21
CA ALA A 576 46.79 -58.47 -32.39
C ALA A 576 47.39 -58.63 -33.80
N ASP A 577 46.66 -58.17 -34.82
CA ASP A 577 47.12 -58.15 -36.21
C ASP A 577 48.37 -57.26 -36.38
N PHE A 578 48.28 -55.99 -35.99
CA PHE A 578 49.40 -55.04 -36.11
C PHE A 578 50.62 -55.48 -35.30
N ALA A 579 50.42 -55.99 -34.09
CA ALA A 579 51.51 -56.47 -33.27
C ALA A 579 52.18 -57.72 -33.88
N GLY A 580 51.42 -58.64 -34.46
CA GLY A 580 51.98 -59.79 -35.17
C GLY A 580 52.84 -59.38 -36.37
N ASN A 581 52.34 -58.44 -37.19
CA ASN A 581 53.06 -57.88 -38.34
C ASN A 581 54.35 -57.12 -37.96
N LEU A 582 54.37 -56.46 -36.81
CA LEU A 582 55.46 -55.54 -36.45
C LEU A 582 56.42 -56.09 -35.40
N ARG A 583 56.12 -57.25 -34.80
CA ARG A 583 56.94 -57.83 -33.72
C ARG A 583 58.41 -58.00 -34.10
N SER A 584 58.69 -58.34 -35.35
CA SER A 584 60.05 -58.55 -35.85
C SER A 584 60.73 -57.29 -36.37
N LEU A 585 60.11 -56.10 -36.32
CA LEU A 585 60.68 -54.86 -36.89
C LEU A 585 62.10 -54.52 -36.39
N GLY A 586 62.40 -54.80 -35.12
CA GLY A 586 63.68 -54.56 -34.49
C GLY A 586 64.83 -55.41 -35.06
N THR A 587 64.56 -56.49 -35.78
CA THR A 587 65.60 -57.28 -36.46
C THR A 587 66.30 -56.48 -37.56
N VAL A 588 65.64 -55.43 -38.09
CA VAL A 588 66.23 -54.48 -39.06
C VAL A 588 67.43 -53.73 -38.48
N LEU A 589 67.62 -53.69 -37.17
CA LEU A 589 68.81 -53.06 -36.58
C LEU A 589 69.96 -54.05 -36.33
N LEU A 590 69.75 -55.35 -36.55
CA LEU A 590 70.76 -56.39 -36.35
C LEU A 590 71.63 -56.60 -37.60
N PRO A 591 72.92 -56.94 -37.46
CA PRO A 591 73.78 -57.32 -38.58
C PRO A 591 73.19 -58.49 -39.38
N GLN A 592 73.32 -58.46 -40.70
CA GLN A 592 72.75 -59.50 -41.58
C GLN A 592 73.37 -60.87 -41.31
N GLU A 593 74.60 -60.92 -40.81
CA GLU A 593 75.34 -62.13 -40.45
C GLU A 593 74.73 -62.88 -39.25
N LEU A 594 73.81 -62.25 -38.50
CA LEU A 594 73.05 -62.88 -37.42
C LEU A 594 71.73 -63.51 -37.92
N MET A 595 71.25 -63.10 -39.10
CA MET A 595 70.00 -63.58 -39.66
C MET A 595 70.21 -64.97 -40.29
N GLY A 596 69.30 -65.91 -40.06
CA GLY A 596 69.36 -67.28 -40.62
C GLY A 596 70.21 -68.30 -39.86
N ARG A 597 71.04 -67.88 -38.88
CA ARG A 597 71.84 -68.80 -38.04
C ARG A 597 71.03 -69.39 -36.90
N ALA A 598 71.34 -70.64 -36.53
CA ALA A 598 70.69 -71.28 -35.39
C ALA A 598 71.11 -70.61 -34.07
N LEU A 599 70.17 -70.42 -33.13
CA LEU A 599 70.44 -69.81 -31.82
C LEU A 599 71.56 -70.51 -31.03
N SER A 600 71.80 -71.80 -31.27
CA SER A 600 72.88 -72.59 -30.67
C SER A 600 74.27 -72.27 -31.22
N GLU A 601 74.35 -71.62 -32.38
CA GLU A 601 75.58 -71.26 -33.08
C GLU A 601 76.01 -69.81 -32.82
N LEU A 602 75.18 -69.03 -32.13
CA LEU A 602 75.42 -67.63 -31.80
C LEU A 602 76.14 -67.50 -30.46
N ALA A 603 77.05 -66.54 -30.35
CA ALA A 603 77.63 -66.16 -29.07
C ALA A 603 76.55 -65.58 -28.15
N GLU A 604 76.75 -65.61 -26.84
CA GLU A 604 75.73 -65.19 -25.85
C GLU A 604 75.22 -63.76 -26.09
N ASN A 605 76.11 -62.84 -26.50
CA ASN A 605 75.77 -61.47 -26.84
C ASN A 605 74.92 -61.37 -28.12
N GLU A 606 75.26 -62.12 -29.17
CA GLU A 606 74.52 -62.18 -30.44
C GLU A 606 73.14 -62.80 -30.23
N ARG A 607 73.06 -63.86 -29.41
CA ARG A 607 71.81 -64.52 -29.03
C ARG A 607 70.90 -63.57 -28.26
N SER A 608 71.43 -62.82 -27.30
CA SER A 608 70.66 -61.82 -26.54
C SER A 608 70.15 -60.68 -27.41
N GLN A 609 70.92 -60.24 -28.41
CA GLN A 609 70.50 -59.22 -29.38
C GLN A 609 69.34 -59.72 -30.25
N LEU A 610 69.39 -60.96 -30.71
CA LEU A 610 68.34 -61.56 -31.53
C LEU A 610 67.05 -61.79 -30.73
N THR A 611 67.13 -62.33 -29.50
CA THR A 611 65.95 -62.55 -28.65
C THR A 611 65.34 -61.24 -28.14
N GLY A 612 66.17 -60.22 -27.91
CA GLY A 612 65.74 -58.87 -27.51
C GLY A 612 65.13 -58.02 -28.64
N ALA A 613 65.17 -58.47 -29.89
CA ALA A 613 64.73 -57.67 -31.04
C ALA A 613 63.26 -57.22 -30.97
N HIS A 614 62.37 -58.00 -30.34
CA HIS A 614 60.96 -57.62 -30.14
C HIS A 614 60.80 -56.39 -29.21
N VAL A 615 61.66 -56.25 -28.20
CA VAL A 615 61.68 -55.05 -27.33
C VAL A 615 62.12 -53.84 -28.14
N THR A 616 63.10 -54.02 -29.02
CA THR A 616 63.52 -52.98 -29.98
C THR A 616 62.37 -52.60 -30.92
N SER A 617 61.57 -53.56 -31.41
CA SER A 617 60.35 -53.29 -32.19
C SER A 617 59.37 -52.43 -31.41
N ALA A 618 59.10 -52.77 -30.14
CA ALA A 618 58.23 -51.98 -29.27
C ALA A 618 58.79 -50.55 -29.06
N GLN A 619 60.10 -50.39 -28.89
CA GLN A 619 60.74 -49.08 -28.75
C GLN A 619 60.64 -48.23 -30.02
N LEU A 620 60.85 -48.82 -31.21
CA LEU A 620 60.73 -48.13 -32.49
C LEU A 620 59.31 -47.62 -32.74
N LEU A 621 58.31 -48.34 -32.26
CA LEU A 621 56.89 -48.03 -32.43
C LEU A 621 56.31 -47.18 -31.29
N GLY A 622 57.09 -46.92 -30.23
CA GLY A 622 56.60 -46.26 -29.01
C GLY A 622 56.07 -44.83 -29.21
N ASN A 623 56.37 -44.20 -30.35
CA ASN A 623 55.88 -42.85 -30.70
C ASN A 623 54.70 -42.87 -31.69
N ILE A 624 54.21 -44.05 -32.09
CA ILE A 624 53.03 -44.17 -32.97
C ILE A 624 51.81 -44.38 -32.09
N ASP A 625 50.79 -43.55 -32.33
CA ASP A 625 49.51 -43.65 -31.64
C ASP A 625 48.64 -44.72 -32.34
N PHE A 626 48.46 -45.85 -31.67
CA PHE A 626 47.61 -46.95 -32.15
C PHE A 626 46.30 -46.98 -31.38
N GLU A 627 45.20 -47.26 -32.08
CA GLU A 627 43.90 -47.50 -31.46
C GLU A 627 43.87 -48.91 -30.82
N GLY A 628 44.63 -49.09 -29.73
CA GLY A 628 44.75 -50.32 -28.95
C GLY A 628 46.20 -50.64 -28.54
N PRO A 629 46.43 -51.67 -27.69
CA PRO A 629 47.71 -51.87 -27.00
C PRO A 629 48.80 -52.53 -27.88
N VAL A 630 49.06 -52.05 -29.09
CA VAL A 630 50.00 -52.66 -30.05
C VAL A 630 51.42 -52.77 -29.49
N VAL A 631 51.96 -51.67 -28.94
CA VAL A 631 53.33 -51.62 -28.40
C VAL A 631 53.51 -52.56 -27.22
N ASP A 632 52.53 -52.57 -26.30
CA ASP A 632 52.53 -53.48 -25.15
C ASP A 632 52.37 -54.93 -25.59
N THR A 633 51.59 -55.16 -26.65
CA THR A 633 51.39 -56.49 -27.24
C THR A 633 52.72 -57.05 -27.74
N ILE A 634 53.48 -56.24 -28.49
CA ILE A 634 54.79 -56.64 -29.00
C ILE A 634 55.77 -56.89 -27.86
N ARG A 635 55.84 -56.01 -26.87
CA ARG A 635 56.74 -56.12 -25.72
C ARG A 635 56.48 -57.40 -24.91
N GLN A 636 55.22 -57.74 -24.65
CA GLN A 636 54.85 -58.90 -23.84
C GLN A 636 54.71 -60.20 -24.65
N SER A 637 54.78 -60.15 -25.99
CA SER A 637 54.58 -61.32 -26.86
C SER A 637 55.63 -62.44 -26.73
N SER A 638 56.72 -62.18 -26.02
CA SER A 638 57.77 -63.18 -25.72
C SER A 638 57.68 -63.73 -24.29
N GLU A 639 56.69 -63.31 -23.50
CA GLU A 639 56.44 -63.85 -22.17
C GLU A 639 55.89 -65.28 -22.24
N HIS A 640 56.12 -66.05 -21.17
CA HIS A 640 55.55 -67.37 -21.00
C HIS A 640 54.38 -67.32 -20.03
N TYR A 641 53.32 -68.07 -20.31
CA TYR A 641 52.10 -68.06 -19.50
C TYR A 641 52.34 -68.44 -18.03
N ASP A 642 53.37 -69.24 -17.72
CA ASP A 642 53.78 -69.64 -16.37
C ASP A 642 54.65 -68.61 -15.62
N GLY A 643 55.02 -67.49 -16.25
CA GLY A 643 55.88 -66.45 -15.67
C GLY A 643 57.38 -66.70 -15.82
N SER A 644 57.80 -67.72 -16.57
CA SER A 644 59.23 -67.98 -16.87
C SER A 644 59.80 -67.11 -18.00
N GLY A 645 59.03 -66.13 -18.50
CA GLY A 645 59.40 -65.22 -19.58
C GLY A 645 60.39 -64.12 -19.19
N PRO A 646 60.84 -63.29 -20.16
CA PRO A 646 61.89 -62.29 -19.97
C PRO A 646 61.63 -61.21 -18.90
N GLU A 647 60.41 -60.71 -18.81
CA GLU A 647 59.97 -59.71 -17.82
C GLU A 647 59.26 -60.35 -16.62
N GLY A 648 59.07 -61.68 -16.63
CA GLY A 648 58.49 -62.44 -15.52
C GLY A 648 56.99 -62.26 -15.35
N LEU A 649 56.28 -61.85 -16.41
CA LEU A 649 54.83 -61.72 -16.39
C LEU A 649 54.20 -63.10 -16.60
N GLY A 650 53.22 -63.46 -15.78
CA GLY A 650 52.54 -64.76 -15.84
C GLY A 650 51.01 -64.62 -15.89
N GLY A 651 50.36 -65.58 -16.56
CA GLY A 651 48.91 -65.70 -16.65
C GLY A 651 48.24 -64.46 -17.22
N GLU A 652 47.22 -63.96 -16.51
CA GLU A 652 46.41 -62.80 -16.90
C GLU A 652 47.15 -61.45 -16.74
N ALA A 653 48.37 -61.43 -16.18
CA ALA A 653 49.21 -60.23 -16.18
C ALA A 653 49.78 -59.93 -17.58
N ILE A 654 49.81 -60.93 -18.46
CA ILE A 654 50.12 -60.77 -19.89
C ILE A 654 48.82 -60.37 -20.61
N ILE A 655 48.84 -59.24 -21.31
CA ILE A 655 47.64 -58.76 -22.02
C ILE A 655 47.15 -59.80 -23.04
N LEU A 656 45.84 -59.88 -23.23
CA LEU A 656 45.23 -60.93 -24.06
C LEU A 656 45.81 -60.96 -25.47
N THR A 657 45.99 -59.80 -26.09
CA THR A 657 46.59 -59.67 -27.43
C THR A 657 48.02 -60.19 -27.48
N ALA A 658 48.82 -60.05 -26.41
CA ALA A 658 50.20 -60.58 -26.35
C ALA A 658 50.21 -62.10 -26.26
N ARG A 659 49.31 -62.68 -25.46
CA ARG A 659 49.11 -64.14 -25.38
C ARG A 659 48.70 -64.74 -26.73
N ILE A 660 47.85 -64.01 -27.47
CA ILE A 660 47.44 -64.38 -28.84
C ILE A 660 48.65 -64.36 -29.79
N VAL A 661 49.42 -63.27 -29.81
CA VAL A 661 50.58 -63.12 -30.70
C VAL A 661 51.70 -64.12 -30.36
N ALA A 662 51.89 -64.48 -29.09
CA ALA A 662 52.85 -65.50 -28.67
C ALA A 662 52.53 -66.87 -29.29
N VAL A 663 51.25 -67.27 -29.26
CA VAL A 663 50.76 -68.51 -29.89
C VAL A 663 50.88 -68.43 -31.41
N ALA A 664 50.45 -67.32 -32.02
CA ALA A 664 50.53 -67.12 -33.46
C ALA A 664 51.97 -67.22 -33.97
N ASN A 665 52.91 -66.56 -33.29
CA ASN A 665 54.32 -66.62 -33.66
C ASN A 665 54.90 -68.03 -33.54
N ALA A 666 54.60 -68.73 -32.44
CA ALA A 666 55.08 -70.10 -32.25
C ALA A 666 54.51 -71.06 -33.30
N PHE A 667 53.24 -70.89 -33.68
CA PHE A 667 52.62 -71.68 -34.73
C PHE A 667 53.30 -71.47 -36.09
N VAL A 668 53.50 -70.22 -36.50
CA VAL A 668 54.20 -69.90 -37.75
C VAL A 668 55.64 -70.42 -37.72
N ASP A 669 56.34 -70.28 -36.59
CA ASP A 669 57.72 -70.78 -36.43
C ASP A 669 57.83 -72.31 -36.50
N LEU A 670 56.87 -73.05 -35.94
CA LEU A 670 56.84 -74.52 -35.98
C LEU A 670 56.55 -75.06 -37.38
N CYS A 671 55.72 -74.35 -38.15
CA CYS A 671 55.34 -74.74 -39.51
C CYS A 671 56.39 -74.33 -40.56
N SER A 672 57.24 -73.35 -40.26
CA SER A 672 58.26 -72.83 -41.17
C SER A 672 59.55 -73.66 -41.15
N PRO A 673 60.18 -73.95 -42.30
CA PRO A 673 61.46 -74.66 -42.36
C PRO A 673 62.64 -73.82 -41.84
N ARG A 674 63.67 -74.48 -41.27
CA ARG A 674 64.92 -73.86 -40.79
C ARG A 674 66.13 -74.62 -41.32
N GLU A 675 67.31 -73.99 -41.41
CA GLU A 675 68.55 -74.63 -41.87
C GLU A 675 68.81 -75.93 -41.08
N GLY A 676 68.56 -77.09 -41.70
CA GLY A 676 68.74 -78.42 -41.12
C GLY A 676 67.50 -79.32 -41.01
N GLY A 677 66.28 -78.87 -41.34
CA GLY A 677 65.08 -79.74 -41.36
C GLY A 677 63.80 -79.12 -41.92
N ALA A 678 62.88 -79.97 -42.41
CA ALA A 678 61.55 -79.55 -42.87
C ALA A 678 60.67 -79.11 -41.67
N GLY A 679 59.81 -78.10 -41.87
CA GLY A 679 58.84 -77.63 -40.87
C GLY A 679 57.83 -78.72 -40.49
N LEU A 680 57.19 -78.58 -39.32
CA LEU A 680 56.15 -79.51 -38.86
C LEU A 680 54.86 -79.33 -39.66
N SER A 681 54.10 -80.41 -39.87
CA SER A 681 52.73 -80.30 -40.41
C SER A 681 51.84 -79.44 -39.49
N LEU A 682 50.76 -78.88 -40.03
CA LEU A 682 49.82 -78.07 -39.23
C LEU A 682 49.26 -78.88 -38.05
N GLU A 683 49.03 -80.19 -38.23
CA GLU A 683 48.58 -81.08 -37.14
C GLU A 683 49.67 -81.30 -36.08
N GLU A 684 50.94 -81.49 -36.48
CA GLU A 684 52.05 -81.66 -35.54
C GLU A 684 52.37 -80.36 -34.77
N ALA A 685 52.29 -79.21 -35.44
CA ALA A 685 52.49 -77.90 -34.84
C ALA A 685 51.39 -77.58 -33.81
N THR A 686 50.13 -77.83 -34.14
CA THR A 686 49.01 -77.64 -33.19
C THR A 686 49.08 -78.63 -32.02
N ALA A 687 49.44 -79.89 -32.27
CA ALA A 687 49.67 -80.87 -31.20
C ALA A 687 50.81 -80.44 -30.26
N ARG A 688 51.88 -79.85 -30.79
CA ARG A 688 52.99 -79.33 -29.98
C ARG A 688 52.58 -78.16 -29.11
N LEU A 689 51.86 -77.19 -29.68
CA LEU A 689 51.35 -76.03 -28.92
C LEU A 689 50.35 -76.45 -27.83
N LEU A 690 49.57 -77.51 -28.07
CA LEU A 690 48.66 -78.07 -27.08
C LEU A 690 49.42 -78.70 -25.90
N ALA A 691 50.53 -79.38 -26.17
CA ALA A 691 51.39 -79.96 -25.13
C ALA A 691 52.06 -78.89 -24.26
N ASP A 692 52.42 -77.75 -24.85
CA ASP A 692 53.01 -76.60 -24.16
C ASP A 692 51.93 -75.61 -23.62
N SER A 693 50.64 -75.99 -23.67
CA SER A 693 49.52 -75.15 -23.19
C SER A 693 49.39 -75.15 -21.67
N GLY A 694 49.18 -73.97 -21.10
CA GLY A 694 49.12 -73.73 -19.65
C GLY A 694 50.49 -73.57 -18.98
N SER A 695 51.60 -73.84 -19.69
CA SER A 695 52.96 -73.50 -19.28
C SER A 695 53.52 -72.35 -20.11
N LEU A 696 53.83 -72.58 -21.39
CA LEU A 696 54.38 -71.55 -22.26
C LEU A 696 53.28 -70.68 -22.89
N TYR A 697 52.16 -71.31 -23.26
CA TYR A 697 51.09 -70.65 -24.02
C TYR A 697 49.74 -70.67 -23.29
N ASP A 698 48.93 -69.63 -23.48
CA ASP A 698 47.55 -69.60 -22.97
C ASP A 698 46.68 -70.65 -23.67
N ARG A 699 46.05 -71.52 -22.88
CA ARG A 699 45.12 -72.54 -23.37
C ARG A 699 43.98 -71.94 -24.20
N ARG A 700 43.49 -70.74 -23.88
CA ARG A 700 42.40 -70.09 -24.63
C ARG A 700 42.84 -69.75 -26.05
N ALA A 701 44.01 -69.15 -26.20
CA ALA A 701 44.58 -68.79 -27.50
C ALA A 701 44.93 -70.03 -28.33
N VAL A 702 45.51 -71.07 -27.71
CA VAL A 702 45.78 -72.36 -28.38
C VAL A 702 44.47 -73.02 -28.85
N SER A 703 43.44 -73.08 -28.00
CA SER A 703 42.15 -73.67 -28.37
C SER A 703 41.46 -72.93 -29.51
N ALA A 704 41.53 -71.59 -29.51
CA ALA A 704 41.02 -70.76 -30.59
C ALA A 704 41.77 -71.01 -31.91
N LEU A 705 43.10 -71.12 -31.89
CA LEU A 705 43.89 -71.50 -33.06
C LEU A 705 43.47 -72.87 -33.61
N LEU A 706 43.35 -73.89 -32.76
CA LEU A 706 42.92 -75.23 -33.16
C LEU A 706 41.53 -75.19 -33.81
N ASN A 707 40.57 -74.48 -33.20
CA ASN A 707 39.23 -74.35 -33.76
C ASN A 707 39.25 -73.70 -35.14
N HIS A 708 40.06 -72.65 -35.33
CA HIS A 708 40.18 -71.97 -36.61
C HIS A 708 40.78 -72.87 -37.70
N VAL A 709 41.81 -73.65 -37.35
CA VAL A 709 42.47 -74.60 -38.27
C VAL A 709 41.52 -75.72 -38.69
N GLU A 710 40.77 -76.32 -37.75
CA GLU A 710 39.89 -77.47 -38.00
C GLU A 710 38.54 -77.09 -38.62
N ASN A 711 37.92 -75.99 -38.16
CA ASN A 711 36.50 -75.70 -38.43
C ASN A 711 36.25 -74.45 -39.28
N HIS A 712 37.20 -73.52 -39.39
CA HIS A 712 37.03 -72.24 -40.11
C HIS A 712 37.96 -72.10 -41.33
N GLY A 713 38.42 -73.22 -41.89
CA GLY A 713 39.19 -73.25 -43.14
C GLY A 713 40.67 -72.88 -43.01
N GLY A 714 41.19 -72.74 -41.78
CA GLY A 714 42.59 -72.40 -41.52
C GLY A 714 43.59 -73.41 -42.13
N ALA A 715 43.26 -74.70 -42.13
CA ALA A 715 44.09 -75.73 -42.77
C ALA A 715 44.32 -75.49 -44.27
N LEU A 716 43.32 -74.95 -44.98
CA LEU A 716 43.45 -74.59 -46.40
C LEU A 716 44.17 -73.25 -46.57
N LYS A 717 43.85 -72.26 -45.72
CA LYS A 717 44.43 -70.90 -45.78
C LYS A 717 45.96 -70.93 -45.56
N TRP A 718 46.43 -71.72 -44.60
CA TRP A 718 47.84 -71.76 -44.19
C TRP A 718 48.63 -72.97 -44.68
N ALA A 719 48.08 -73.78 -45.58
CA ALA A 719 48.78 -74.91 -46.21
C ALA A 719 50.12 -74.51 -46.85
N HIS A 720 50.22 -73.27 -47.32
CA HIS A 720 51.40 -72.71 -47.95
C HIS A 720 52.60 -72.53 -47.01
N PHE A 721 52.44 -72.63 -45.68
CA PHE A 721 53.57 -72.59 -44.73
C PHE A 721 54.52 -73.78 -44.92
N LEU A 722 54.01 -74.94 -45.34
CA LEU A 722 54.76 -76.20 -45.47
C LEU A 722 55.62 -76.30 -46.75
N HIS A 723 55.40 -75.41 -47.71
CA HIS A 723 56.00 -75.49 -49.05
C HIS A 723 57.07 -74.42 -49.32
N ARG A 724 57.53 -73.73 -48.28
CA ARG A 724 58.56 -72.69 -48.38
C ARG A 724 59.93 -73.34 -48.26
N GLY A 725 60.87 -73.03 -49.15
CA GLY A 725 62.21 -73.62 -49.17
C GLY A 725 63.07 -72.93 -50.20
#